data_AF-A0AAD9GTZ3-F1
#
_entry.id   AF-A0AAD9GTZ3-F1
#
_cell.length_a   1.000
_cell.length_b   1.000
_cell.length_c   1.000
_cell.angle_alpha   90.00
_cell.angle_beta   90.00
_cell.angle_gamma   90.00
#
_symmetry.space_group_name_H-M   'P 1'
#
loop_
_entity.id
_entity.type
_entity.pdbx_description
1 polymer ?
#
loop_
_entity_poly.entity_id
_entity_poly.type
_entity_poly.pdbx_seq_one_letter_code
_entity_poly.pdbx_strand_id
1 'polypeptide(L)'
;MLRRLTSPRSPQLQKLPIENFNRQRVKDRREEAIVRQYEQQMREEQKNQQFQCRERFLYRWHHIRNFYAIVSELMTKRNENLGNKSKLPPTGMKKPNFEKEPADSLTPAPLHTLTAMAWLIDVAREFRQGFAAHHVTLPQLEIAVGKALHLSPLTVTIATCLRNVFQSFQQPESPTIDYREVLSAFFVLDRWREGEKKMMARWFHEFSFPLVENSTAIGDMKMAVRGGDLQQILLVPCGDETDEAKTLPFVTDLLALTTQRGRGYIAESMFWEYSESHPKLLETIKTLCWKRLTDDTRLTFYRDVYIHAKERFAKEEARVRFEKALDMWRTREPRLRLARWKIFVANQKLIRRGDTHFRACSAVKMARGFKRNVKRRQEMKILMQKAAKQRNVTLVCFTFQPWALFWRSMRLIHAAAWKRSENHYLLRGCMGNWVFYKRRQAEVAAADIRGRKLQQDLQSLQEKEAELALMEIEDKLSAAVAEKARASAEKGRRRSFIDATDKVHANRKEQRQKEERIQFKASREMAAELEAKQAWKAIAEQVAAEVRSTTLTWLDTAEAKAQVRKEATRIFETDAKWIHNELERDPDNAPARILPPNCRWQVFLEAPHGIVTRKLTKAFYLNTVTYEKYWCDEVVIEECEGIAREVIIQWRIDNALSHLNEKETEWTLQRRQNTAAIRIQMMFRCRQARAVCQRIIRNTFIKRIDPSSGHVVYFNFTKPQELRRRPPKLIGKEEHLLPIESSTWVYRQDLHGNDYYERIDTGESSAGPPNHYILCTRCSVHFATRRKAATGARYCVGCYASFRYTGRRMSADNGEEDSGWTKMPVQPANCTVCRNSQADFVCQDCKYDPMCTRCFNATHARLAKDKQHTIQSLVNRVAE
;
A
#
# COMPACT_ATOMS: atom_id res chain seq x y z
N MET A 1 6.26 46.70 -77.73
CA MET A 1 5.04 47.43 -77.31
C MET A 1 5.12 47.59 -75.79
N LEU A 2 5.08 48.74 -75.11
CA LEU A 2 4.82 50.15 -75.41
C LEU A 2 5.63 51.03 -74.42
N ARG A 3 6.41 51.94 -75.02
CA ARG A 3 7.01 53.25 -74.65
C ARG A 3 7.18 53.78 -73.20
N ARG A 4 8.37 54.36 -73.03
CA ARG A 4 8.89 55.39 -72.09
C ARG A 4 7.94 56.59 -71.86
N LEU A 5 8.14 57.31 -70.75
CA LEU A 5 8.34 58.77 -70.71
C LEU A 5 8.98 59.22 -69.37
N THR A 6 9.64 60.38 -69.44
CA THR A 6 10.69 60.98 -68.58
C THR A 6 10.27 62.34 -67.99
N SER A 7 11.11 62.89 -67.08
CA SER A 7 11.42 64.33 -66.83
C SER A 7 10.85 64.96 -65.53
N PRO A 8 11.36 66.11 -64.98
CA PRO A 8 12.63 66.86 -65.22
C PRO A 8 13.42 67.25 -63.94
N ARG A 9 14.68 67.71 -64.12
CA ARG A 9 15.27 68.82 -63.34
C ARG A 9 16.11 69.71 -64.27
N SER A 10 15.88 71.01 -64.19
CA SER A 10 16.48 72.08 -65.02
C SER A 10 17.75 72.68 -64.37
N PRO A 11 18.53 73.51 -65.10
CA PRO A 11 19.99 73.50 -65.09
C PRO A 11 20.64 74.73 -64.42
N GLN A 12 21.96 74.71 -64.22
CA GLN A 12 22.77 75.94 -64.13
C GLN A 12 24.11 75.83 -64.86
N LEU A 13 24.52 77.00 -65.36
CA LEU A 13 25.46 77.32 -66.43
C LEU A 13 26.95 77.26 -66.06
N GLN A 14 27.72 77.32 -67.13
CA GLN A 14 29.16 77.17 -67.34
C GLN A 14 30.06 78.35 -66.88
N LYS A 15 31.27 77.97 -66.43
CA LYS A 15 32.64 78.39 -66.87
C LYS A 15 33.39 79.61 -66.27
N LEU A 16 34.57 79.26 -65.70
CA LEU A 16 35.95 79.84 -65.80
C LEU A 16 36.39 80.93 -64.76
N PRO A 17 37.72 81.16 -64.52
CA PRO A 17 38.53 80.46 -63.49
C PRO A 17 39.34 81.41 -62.55
N ILE A 18 39.51 81.07 -61.27
CA ILE A 18 40.73 80.52 -60.60
C ILE A 18 41.98 81.43 -60.61
N GLU A 19 42.21 82.17 -59.52
CA GLU A 19 43.55 82.35 -58.92
C GLU A 19 43.61 82.29 -57.37
N ASN A 20 42.49 82.24 -56.64
CA ASN A 20 42.51 82.15 -55.17
C ASN A 20 42.30 80.73 -54.56
N PHE A 21 42.16 79.69 -55.38
CA PHE A 21 41.73 78.35 -54.91
C PHE A 21 42.80 77.50 -54.21
N ASN A 22 44.09 77.80 -54.38
CA ASN A 22 45.15 76.89 -53.88
C ASN A 22 45.41 77.02 -52.37
N ARG A 23 45.09 78.14 -51.73
CA ARG A 23 45.17 78.25 -50.25
C ARG A 23 43.92 77.72 -49.55
N GLN A 24 42.73 77.85 -50.15
CA GLN A 24 41.50 77.25 -49.64
C GLN A 24 41.58 75.71 -49.67
N ARG A 25 42.00 75.09 -50.78
CA ARG A 25 42.05 73.62 -50.92
C ARG A 25 42.98 72.89 -49.95
N VAL A 26 44.07 73.52 -49.49
CA VAL A 26 44.98 72.88 -48.50
C VAL A 26 44.42 73.01 -47.09
N LYS A 27 43.73 74.12 -46.79
CA LYS A 27 43.02 74.31 -45.52
C LYS A 27 41.82 73.37 -45.44
N ASP A 28 41.01 73.28 -46.49
CA ASP A 28 39.85 72.38 -46.57
C ASP A 28 40.26 70.90 -46.46
N ARG A 29 41.39 70.49 -47.06
CA ARG A 29 41.92 69.12 -46.90
C ARG A 29 42.46 68.82 -45.50
N ARG A 30 43.04 69.81 -44.82
CA ARG A 30 43.47 69.66 -43.42
C ARG A 30 42.26 69.61 -42.48
N GLU A 31 41.26 70.45 -42.70
CA GLU A 31 40.01 70.44 -41.93
C GLU A 31 39.23 69.15 -42.16
N GLU A 32 39.11 68.66 -43.41
CA GLU A 32 38.52 67.34 -43.70
C GLU A 32 39.30 66.18 -43.07
N ALA A 33 40.64 66.24 -43.04
CA ALA A 33 41.45 65.21 -42.40
C ALA A 33 41.27 65.21 -40.86
N ILE A 34 41.19 66.39 -40.25
CA ILE A 34 40.92 66.56 -38.81
C ILE A 34 39.49 66.07 -38.48
N VAL A 35 38.48 66.44 -39.27
CA VAL A 35 37.10 65.97 -39.08
C VAL A 35 37.02 64.45 -39.21
N ARG A 36 37.66 63.84 -40.21
CA ARG A 36 37.70 62.37 -40.34
C ARG A 36 38.40 61.69 -39.18
N GLN A 37 39.46 62.29 -38.64
CA GLN A 37 40.18 61.77 -37.48
C GLN A 37 39.30 61.83 -36.22
N TYR A 38 38.60 62.95 -35.99
CA TYR A 38 37.62 63.06 -34.90
C TYR A 38 36.45 62.09 -35.08
N GLU A 39 35.91 61.93 -36.29
CA GLU A 39 34.87 60.93 -36.55
C GLU A 39 35.35 59.49 -36.35
N GLN A 40 36.62 59.19 -36.67
CA GLN A 40 37.23 57.88 -36.40
C GLN A 40 37.39 57.67 -34.89
N GLN A 41 37.89 58.67 -34.17
CA GLN A 41 38.02 58.62 -32.71
C GLN A 41 36.66 58.46 -32.03
N MET A 42 35.64 59.22 -32.43
CA MET A 42 34.27 59.07 -31.91
C MET A 42 33.70 57.68 -32.22
N ARG A 43 33.98 57.11 -33.40
CA ARG A 43 33.58 55.74 -33.76
C ARG A 43 34.33 54.68 -32.93
N GLU A 44 35.60 54.89 -32.64
CA GLU A 44 36.40 53.99 -31.78
C GLU A 44 35.95 54.06 -30.32
N GLU A 45 35.68 55.26 -29.80
CA GLU A 45 35.11 55.47 -28.47
C GLU A 45 33.72 54.84 -28.35
N GLN A 46 32.85 55.01 -29.35
CA GLN A 46 31.54 54.36 -29.39
C GLN A 46 31.67 52.83 -29.44
N LYS A 47 32.61 52.28 -30.21
CA LYS A 47 32.89 50.83 -30.24
C LYS A 47 33.41 50.32 -28.88
N ASN A 48 34.30 51.06 -28.23
CA ASN A 48 34.83 50.70 -26.92
C ASN A 48 33.73 50.76 -25.84
N GLN A 49 32.86 51.76 -25.88
CA GLN A 49 31.70 51.86 -24.99
C GLN A 49 30.70 50.72 -25.21
N GLN A 50 30.42 50.38 -26.48
CA GLN A 50 29.60 49.22 -26.83
C GLN A 50 30.21 47.91 -26.33
N PHE A 51 31.52 47.72 -26.48
CA PHE A 51 32.24 46.54 -25.98
C PHE A 51 32.16 46.43 -24.45
N GLN A 52 32.39 47.51 -23.71
CA GLN A 52 32.31 47.52 -22.25
C GLN A 52 30.87 47.30 -21.72
N CYS A 53 29.86 47.81 -22.41
CA CYS A 53 28.45 47.53 -22.06
C CYS A 53 28.10 46.07 -22.35
N ARG A 54 28.63 45.53 -23.44
CA ARG A 54 28.46 44.13 -23.83
C ARG A 54 29.07 43.17 -22.81
N GLU A 55 30.30 43.41 -22.36
CA GLU A 55 30.92 42.61 -21.30
C GLU A 55 30.11 42.66 -20.01
N ARG A 56 29.68 43.85 -19.56
CA ARG A 56 28.84 44.01 -18.36
C ARG A 56 27.51 43.25 -18.47
N PHE A 57 26.89 43.27 -19.64
CA PHE A 57 25.67 42.51 -19.91
C PHE A 57 25.88 41.00 -19.81
N LEU A 58 27.03 40.46 -20.26
CA LEU A 58 27.35 39.04 -20.12
C LEU A 58 27.59 38.66 -18.64
N TYR A 59 28.19 39.56 -17.85
CA TYR A 59 28.39 39.35 -16.41
C TYR A 59 27.14 39.61 -15.53
N ARG A 60 26.00 40.04 -16.09
CA ARG A 60 24.79 40.42 -15.33
C ARG A 60 24.30 39.35 -14.34
N TRP A 61 24.40 38.08 -14.71
CA TRP A 61 23.93 36.97 -13.86
C TRP A 61 24.68 36.85 -12.54
N HIS A 62 25.94 37.28 -12.50
CA HIS A 62 26.70 37.35 -11.24
C HIS A 62 26.06 38.37 -10.29
N HIS A 63 25.75 39.57 -10.78
CA HIS A 63 25.15 40.64 -9.98
C HIS A 63 23.72 40.32 -9.54
N ILE A 64 22.90 39.74 -10.42
CA ILE A 64 21.51 39.35 -10.12
C ILE A 64 21.46 38.26 -9.05
N ARG A 65 22.32 37.24 -9.14
CA ARG A 65 22.38 36.17 -8.13
C ARG A 65 22.82 36.70 -6.77
N ASN A 66 23.84 37.56 -6.75
CA ASN A 66 24.32 38.17 -5.51
C ASN A 66 23.23 39.00 -4.83
N PHE A 67 22.56 39.87 -5.60
CA PHE A 67 21.44 40.65 -5.09
C PHE A 67 20.29 39.76 -4.59
N TYR A 68 19.90 38.74 -5.36
CA TYR A 68 18.82 37.82 -4.98
C TYR A 68 19.14 37.05 -3.70
N ALA A 69 20.38 36.59 -3.53
CA ALA A 69 20.81 35.87 -2.32
C ALA A 69 20.73 36.76 -1.07
N ILE A 70 21.29 37.98 -1.13
CA ILE A 70 21.30 38.93 -0.01
C ILE A 70 19.87 39.30 0.41
N VAL A 71 19.00 39.62 -0.56
CA VAL A 71 17.61 40.00 -0.25
C VAL A 71 16.82 38.80 0.27
N SER A 72 17.00 37.61 -0.30
CA SER A 72 16.31 36.41 0.16
C SER A 72 16.69 36.07 1.61
N GLU A 73 17.97 36.13 1.97
CA GLU A 73 18.45 35.88 3.34
C GLU A 73 17.92 36.92 4.34
N LEU A 74 17.86 38.19 3.94
CA LEU A 74 17.30 39.25 4.79
C LEU A 74 15.80 39.01 5.06
N MET A 75 15.04 38.61 4.02
CA MET A 75 13.60 38.41 4.14
C MET A 75 13.25 37.12 4.90
N THR A 76 14.05 36.05 4.78
CA THR A 76 13.85 34.84 5.60
C THR A 76 14.11 35.12 7.08
N LYS A 77 15.22 35.78 7.43
CA LYS A 77 15.51 36.20 8.83
C LYS A 77 14.42 37.09 9.41
N ARG A 78 13.84 37.99 8.60
CA ARG A 78 12.73 38.86 9.04
C ARG A 78 11.46 38.06 9.36
N ASN A 79 11.11 37.09 8.52
CA ASN A 79 9.93 36.25 8.72
C ASN A 79 10.07 35.34 9.96
N GLU A 80 11.27 34.82 10.22
CA GLU A 80 11.55 34.03 11.43
C GLU A 80 11.41 34.87 12.72
N ASN A 81 11.87 36.13 12.69
CA ASN A 81 11.74 37.06 13.82
C ASN A 81 10.31 37.51 14.11
N LEU A 82 9.44 37.56 13.08
CA LEU A 82 8.01 37.85 13.24
C LEU A 82 7.22 36.65 13.80
N GLY A 83 7.64 35.42 13.47
CA GLY A 83 7.04 34.18 14.00
C GLY A 83 7.23 33.98 15.50
N ASN A 84 8.32 34.51 16.08
CA ASN A 84 8.65 34.33 17.50
C ASN A 84 8.00 35.36 18.45
N LYS A 85 7.40 36.45 17.95
CA LYS A 85 6.83 37.53 18.78
C LYS A 85 5.35 37.37 19.15
N SER A 86 4.68 36.29 18.77
CA SER A 86 3.23 36.12 18.96
C SER A 86 2.83 34.94 19.86
N LYS A 87 3.32 34.89 21.11
CA LYS A 87 2.72 34.04 22.16
C LYS A 87 2.73 34.73 23.53
N LEU A 88 1.60 35.33 23.90
CA LEU A 88 1.25 35.61 25.30
C LEU A 88 0.97 34.27 26.04
N PRO A 89 1.22 34.18 27.35
CA PRO A 89 1.18 32.90 28.06
C PRO A 89 -0.23 32.57 28.59
N PRO A 90 -0.71 31.32 28.48
CA PRO A 90 -1.81 30.84 29.31
C PRO A 90 -1.27 30.23 30.60
N THR A 91 -1.98 30.55 31.68
CA THR A 91 -1.82 30.09 33.05
C THR A 91 -2.14 28.60 33.23
N GLY A 92 -1.37 27.95 34.11
CA GLY A 92 -1.86 26.90 35.02
C GLY A 92 -2.05 25.48 34.47
N MET A 93 -1.02 24.64 34.61
CA MET A 93 -1.01 23.43 35.46
C MET A 93 0.19 22.53 35.11
N LYS A 94 1.03 22.27 36.11
CA LYS A 94 2.25 21.45 36.02
C LYS A 94 1.91 19.96 35.86
N LYS A 95 2.56 19.30 34.89
CA LYS A 95 2.85 17.85 34.89
C LYS A 95 4.33 17.64 34.54
N PRO A 96 4.95 16.55 35.05
CA PRO A 96 6.39 16.48 35.19
C PRO A 96 7.10 16.16 33.87
N ASN A 97 8.32 16.73 33.77
CA ASN A 97 9.28 16.58 32.68
C ASN A 97 9.53 15.11 32.34
N PHE A 98 9.32 14.76 31.07
CA PHE A 98 10.13 13.77 30.39
C PHE A 98 11.04 14.53 29.43
N GLU A 99 12.33 14.34 29.59
CA GLU A 99 13.37 14.84 28.68
C GLU A 99 13.05 14.38 27.25
N LYS A 100 12.97 15.35 26.34
CA LYS A 100 12.87 15.11 24.91
C LYS A 100 14.26 14.81 24.38
N GLU A 101 14.49 13.56 23.97
CA GLU A 101 15.49 13.25 22.94
C GLU A 101 15.14 14.01 21.64
N PRO A 102 16.15 14.43 20.85
CA PRO A 102 15.98 15.36 19.75
C PRO A 102 15.11 14.77 18.64
N ALA A 103 14.14 15.57 18.19
CA ALA A 103 13.27 15.20 17.08
C ALA A 103 14.09 15.18 15.77
N ASP A 104 14.23 13.99 15.19
CA ASP A 104 14.56 13.81 13.77
C ASP A 104 13.46 14.47 12.91
N SER A 105 13.63 15.75 12.60
CA SER A 105 12.86 16.44 11.58
C SER A 105 13.38 16.06 10.19
N LEU A 106 13.03 14.85 9.73
CA LEU A 106 13.30 14.38 8.36
C LEU A 106 12.00 13.99 7.64
N THR A 107 10.95 14.76 7.81
CA THR A 107 9.84 14.80 6.84
C THR A 107 9.95 16.09 6.04
N PRO A 108 10.52 16.07 4.83
CA PRO A 108 10.42 17.20 3.93
C PRO A 108 8.95 17.40 3.53
N ALA A 109 8.54 18.66 3.48
CA ALA A 109 7.24 19.04 2.94
C ALA A 109 7.11 18.56 1.47
N PRO A 110 5.89 18.28 0.97
CA PRO A 110 5.68 17.85 -0.41
C PRO A 110 6.27 18.85 -1.43
N LEU A 111 6.65 18.35 -2.62
CA LEU A 111 7.31 19.04 -3.77
C LEU A 111 6.79 20.41 -4.22
N HIS A 112 5.77 20.98 -3.57
CA HIS A 112 5.11 22.21 -3.98
C HIS A 112 5.16 23.33 -2.94
N THR A 113 5.88 23.19 -1.83
CA THR A 113 5.92 24.23 -0.77
C THR A 113 7.33 24.73 -0.43
N LEU A 114 8.17 24.96 -1.43
CA LEU A 114 8.97 26.19 -1.40
C LEU A 114 8.09 27.23 -2.09
N THR A 115 7.22 27.87 -1.30
CA THR A 115 6.45 29.02 -1.75
C THR A 115 7.46 30.03 -2.26
N ALA A 116 7.36 30.35 -3.53
CA ALA A 116 8.08 31.44 -4.13
C ALA A 116 8.07 32.69 -3.26
N MET A 117 9.18 33.40 -3.29
CA MET A 117 9.44 34.46 -2.33
C MET A 117 8.43 35.60 -2.51
N ALA A 118 7.60 35.81 -1.49
CA ALA A 118 6.51 36.79 -1.55
C ALA A 118 7.00 38.20 -1.90
N TRP A 119 8.22 38.56 -1.46
CA TRP A 119 8.83 39.86 -1.72
C TRP A 119 9.01 40.16 -3.21
N LEU A 120 9.25 39.15 -4.06
CA LEU A 120 9.45 39.37 -5.50
C LEU A 120 8.12 39.72 -6.19
N ILE A 121 6.98 39.22 -5.67
CA ILE A 121 5.64 39.60 -6.16
C ILE A 121 5.38 41.07 -5.86
N ASP A 122 5.76 41.53 -4.66
CA ASP A 122 5.56 42.92 -4.26
C ASP A 122 6.48 43.86 -5.03
N VAL A 123 7.74 43.47 -5.30
CA VAL A 123 8.64 44.20 -6.20
C VAL A 123 8.04 44.33 -7.61
N ALA A 124 7.56 43.22 -8.19
CA ALA A 124 6.93 43.25 -9.50
C ALA A 124 5.64 44.10 -9.52
N ARG A 125 4.88 44.12 -8.43
CA ARG A 125 3.69 44.97 -8.29
C ARG A 125 4.06 46.44 -8.28
N GLU A 126 5.08 46.83 -7.52
CA GLU A 126 5.55 48.22 -7.46
C GLU A 126 6.10 48.71 -8.80
N PHE A 127 6.78 47.86 -9.59
CA PHE A 127 7.19 48.24 -10.94
C PHE A 127 6.01 48.43 -11.89
N ARG A 128 5.02 47.54 -11.87
CA ARG A 128 3.85 47.60 -12.76
C ARG A 128 2.88 48.73 -12.41
N GLN A 129 2.76 49.08 -11.13
CA GLN A 129 1.84 50.14 -10.66
C GLN A 129 2.52 51.51 -10.52
N GLY A 130 3.83 51.54 -10.23
CA GLY A 130 4.56 52.75 -9.93
C GLY A 130 5.07 53.52 -11.14
N PHE A 131 5.22 52.87 -12.30
CA PHE A 131 5.79 53.51 -13.51
C PHE A 131 4.90 53.29 -14.73
N ALA A 132 4.55 54.38 -15.41
CA ALA A 132 3.77 54.35 -16.66
C ALA A 132 4.59 53.87 -17.88
N ALA A 133 5.93 54.00 -17.82
CA ALA A 133 6.85 53.53 -18.84
C ALA A 133 7.70 52.36 -18.33
N HIS A 134 8.08 51.45 -19.22
CA HIS A 134 8.93 50.29 -18.89
C HIS A 134 10.39 50.65 -18.63
N HIS A 135 10.81 51.84 -19.09
CA HIS A 135 12.15 52.37 -18.92
C HIS A 135 12.26 53.15 -17.61
N VAL A 136 13.15 52.69 -16.72
CA VAL A 136 13.34 53.29 -15.39
C VAL A 136 14.78 53.74 -15.18
N THR A 137 14.95 54.82 -14.41
CA THR A 137 16.24 55.34 -13.94
C THR A 137 16.67 54.63 -12.64
N LEU A 138 17.96 54.73 -12.28
CA LEU A 138 18.49 54.11 -11.06
C LEU A 138 17.74 54.56 -9.78
N PRO A 139 17.42 55.86 -9.57
CA PRO A 139 16.64 56.28 -8.40
C PRO A 139 15.24 55.67 -8.36
N GLN A 140 14.58 55.53 -9.52
CA GLN A 140 13.27 54.90 -9.62
C GLN A 140 13.33 53.40 -9.27
N LEU A 141 14.39 52.70 -9.71
CA LEU A 141 14.65 51.30 -9.35
C LEU A 141 14.85 51.15 -7.83
N GLU A 142 15.66 52.00 -7.22
CA GLU A 142 15.93 52.01 -5.77
C GLU A 142 14.64 52.27 -4.96
N ILE A 143 13.80 53.22 -5.39
CA ILE A 143 12.52 53.53 -4.72
C ILE A 143 11.57 52.34 -4.77
N ALA A 144 11.39 51.71 -5.93
CA ALA A 144 10.46 50.59 -6.10
C ALA A 144 10.87 49.38 -5.27
N VAL A 145 12.16 49.04 -5.27
CA VAL A 145 12.72 47.95 -4.47
C VAL A 145 12.67 48.27 -2.97
N GLY A 146 13.03 49.49 -2.57
CA GLY A 146 12.97 49.93 -1.17
C GLY A 146 11.55 49.90 -0.60
N LYS A 147 10.57 50.35 -1.40
CA LYS A 147 9.14 50.33 -1.04
C LYS A 147 8.61 48.90 -0.90
N ALA A 148 8.91 48.03 -1.86
CA ALA A 148 8.48 46.63 -1.84
C ALA A 148 9.09 45.81 -0.69
N LEU A 149 10.35 46.10 -0.32
CA LEU A 149 11.03 45.42 0.79
C LEU A 149 10.77 46.07 2.16
N HIS A 150 10.03 47.19 2.21
CA HIS A 150 9.87 48.03 3.39
C HIS A 150 11.21 48.42 4.03
N LEU A 151 12.17 48.83 3.20
CA LEU A 151 13.51 49.27 3.60
C LEU A 151 13.70 50.72 3.16
N SER A 152 13.67 51.65 4.11
CA SER A 152 13.95 53.07 3.84
C SER A 152 14.81 53.68 4.96
N PRO A 153 16.05 54.12 4.68
CA PRO A 153 16.80 53.96 3.43
C PRO A 153 17.28 52.51 3.19
N LEU A 154 17.57 52.15 1.93
CA LEU A 154 18.24 50.89 1.58
C LEU A 154 19.59 50.80 2.31
N THR A 155 19.97 49.61 2.77
CA THR A 155 21.31 49.42 3.32
C THR A 155 22.36 49.65 2.22
N VAL A 156 23.54 50.17 2.59
CA VAL A 156 24.63 50.47 1.65
C VAL A 156 24.96 49.26 0.76
N THR A 157 24.90 48.06 1.33
CA THR A 157 25.13 46.79 0.64
C THR A 157 24.09 46.49 -0.43
N ILE A 158 22.79 46.68 -0.14
CA ILE A 158 21.70 46.43 -1.10
C ILE A 158 21.69 47.49 -2.19
N ALA A 159 21.89 48.76 -1.84
CA ALA A 159 21.99 49.85 -2.83
C ALA A 159 23.15 49.64 -3.80
N THR A 160 24.31 49.21 -3.30
CA THR A 160 25.48 48.89 -4.15
C THR A 160 25.21 47.70 -5.07
N CYS A 161 24.60 46.63 -4.56
CA CYS A 161 24.25 45.47 -5.39
C CYS A 161 23.21 45.82 -6.47
N LEU A 162 22.22 46.64 -6.11
CA LEU A 162 21.19 47.08 -7.05
C LEU A 162 21.75 48.00 -8.14
N ARG A 163 22.71 48.86 -7.81
CA ARG A 163 23.44 49.68 -8.78
C ARG A 163 24.24 48.83 -9.78
N ASN A 164 24.90 47.77 -9.30
CA ASN A 164 25.61 46.84 -10.19
C ASN A 164 24.64 46.08 -11.11
N VAL A 165 23.46 45.70 -10.60
CA VAL A 165 22.39 45.13 -11.44
C VAL A 165 21.95 46.15 -12.49
N PHE A 166 21.64 47.40 -12.10
CA PHE A 166 21.23 48.45 -13.03
C PHE A 166 22.25 48.66 -14.16
N GLN A 167 23.54 48.81 -13.82
CA GLN A 167 24.62 49.00 -14.79
C GLN A 167 24.78 47.81 -15.75
N SER A 168 24.41 46.60 -15.33
CA SER A 168 24.52 45.39 -16.16
C SER A 168 23.41 45.24 -17.20
N PHE A 169 22.28 45.96 -17.04
CA PHE A 169 21.17 46.00 -18.00
C PHE A 169 21.11 47.33 -18.78
N GLN A 170 22.08 48.21 -18.57
CA GLN A 170 22.11 49.52 -19.21
C GLN A 170 22.64 49.46 -20.64
N GLN A 171 21.92 50.07 -21.58
CA GLN A 171 22.36 50.22 -22.97
C GLN A 171 23.33 51.42 -23.10
N PRO A 172 24.29 51.39 -24.07
CA PRO A 172 25.38 52.37 -24.16
C PRO A 172 24.94 53.84 -24.24
N GLU A 173 23.76 54.10 -24.82
CA GLU A 173 23.26 55.44 -25.13
C GLU A 173 22.01 55.84 -24.30
N SER A 174 21.57 54.98 -23.37
CA SER A 174 20.34 55.20 -22.57
C SER A 174 20.64 55.37 -21.08
N PRO A 175 20.14 56.43 -20.41
CA PRO A 175 20.22 56.57 -18.95
C PRO A 175 19.18 55.71 -18.21
N THR A 176 18.46 54.84 -18.93
CA THR A 176 17.36 54.02 -18.41
C THR A 176 17.55 52.54 -18.76
N ILE A 177 16.95 51.67 -17.96
CA ILE A 177 16.88 50.23 -18.21
C ILE A 177 15.42 49.79 -18.36
N ASP A 178 15.17 48.73 -19.11
CA ASP A 178 13.86 48.07 -19.11
C ASP A 178 13.73 47.16 -17.88
N TYR A 179 12.86 47.52 -16.94
CA TYR A 179 12.69 46.72 -15.72
C TYR A 179 12.11 45.32 -16.00
N ARG A 180 11.44 45.13 -17.15
CA ARG A 180 10.84 43.84 -17.53
C ARG A 180 11.91 42.76 -17.71
N GLU A 181 13.08 43.13 -18.22
CA GLU A 181 14.22 42.22 -18.35
C GLU A 181 14.78 41.80 -16.98
N VAL A 182 14.89 42.77 -16.05
CA VAL A 182 15.36 42.54 -14.68
C VAL A 182 14.40 41.63 -13.92
N LEU A 183 13.08 41.88 -14.01
CA LEU A 183 12.06 41.02 -13.40
C LEU A 183 12.08 39.61 -13.99
N SER A 184 12.21 39.51 -15.32
CA SER A 184 12.28 38.22 -16.01
C SER A 184 13.49 37.40 -15.56
N ALA A 185 14.63 38.04 -15.31
CA ALA A 185 15.82 37.40 -14.75
C ALA A 185 15.65 36.98 -13.28
N PHE A 186 14.96 37.78 -12.44
CA PHE A 186 14.63 37.36 -11.08
C PHE A 186 13.66 36.18 -11.05
N PHE A 187 12.70 36.11 -11.97
CA PHE A 187 11.79 34.97 -12.08
C PHE A 187 12.52 33.67 -12.44
N VAL A 188 13.67 33.71 -13.13
CA VAL A 188 14.50 32.51 -13.31
C VAL A 188 15.00 31.98 -11.97
N LEU A 189 15.44 32.86 -11.06
CA LEU A 189 15.99 32.42 -9.78
C LEU A 189 14.90 31.93 -8.81
N ASP A 190 13.72 32.56 -8.81
CA ASP A 190 12.62 32.25 -7.88
C ASP A 190 11.66 31.17 -8.40
N ARG A 191 11.32 31.18 -9.70
CA ARG A 191 10.18 30.42 -10.28
C ARG A 191 10.56 29.30 -11.23
N TRP A 192 11.84 28.96 -11.36
CA TRP A 192 12.27 27.92 -12.32
C TRP A 192 11.57 26.56 -12.16
N ARG A 193 11.13 26.21 -10.94
CA ARG A 193 10.38 24.96 -10.64
C ARG A 193 8.99 24.91 -11.30
N GLU A 194 8.45 26.03 -11.76
CA GLU A 194 7.15 26.10 -12.46
C GLU A 194 7.20 25.50 -13.87
N GLY A 195 8.40 25.31 -14.43
CA GLY A 195 8.63 24.73 -15.76
C GLY A 195 8.82 25.77 -16.86
N GLU A 196 9.54 25.37 -17.92
CA GLU A 196 9.95 26.22 -19.04
C GLU A 196 8.77 26.87 -19.78
N LYS A 197 7.65 26.15 -19.96
CA LYS A 197 6.44 26.71 -20.61
C LYS A 197 5.81 27.84 -19.77
N LYS A 198 5.73 27.68 -18.44
CA LYS A 198 5.17 28.72 -17.56
C LYS A 198 6.10 29.91 -17.43
N MET A 199 7.41 29.66 -17.41
CA MET A 199 8.42 30.73 -17.38
C MET A 199 8.38 31.56 -18.66
N MET A 200 8.30 30.92 -19.82
CA MET A 200 8.07 31.59 -21.09
C MET A 200 6.75 32.34 -21.15
N ALA A 201 5.67 31.79 -20.58
CA ALA A 201 4.39 32.48 -20.50
C ALA A 201 4.48 33.75 -19.64
N ARG A 202 5.20 33.71 -18.52
CA ARG A 202 5.43 34.89 -17.67
C ARG A 202 6.21 35.96 -18.43
N TRP A 203 7.31 35.60 -19.08
CA TRP A 203 8.06 36.57 -19.89
C TRP A 203 7.19 37.12 -21.03
N PHE A 204 6.45 36.26 -21.73
CA PHE A 204 5.53 36.70 -22.76
C PHE A 204 4.52 37.72 -22.21
N HIS A 205 3.94 37.45 -21.04
CA HIS A 205 3.00 38.36 -20.39
C HIS A 205 3.64 39.69 -19.92
N GLU A 206 4.87 39.67 -19.38
CA GLU A 206 5.56 40.91 -18.97
C GLU A 206 5.78 41.87 -20.14
N PHE A 207 6.04 41.34 -21.35
CA PHE A 207 6.27 42.13 -22.55
C PHE A 207 5.02 42.31 -23.42
N SER A 208 3.89 41.74 -23.01
CA SER A 208 2.68 41.76 -23.82
C SER A 208 1.85 43.03 -23.65
N PHE A 209 1.16 43.42 -24.73
CA PHE A 209 0.14 44.45 -24.74
C PHE A 209 -1.19 43.86 -25.25
N PRO A 210 -2.34 44.41 -24.80
CA PRO A 210 -3.65 43.94 -25.24
C PRO A 210 -3.93 44.37 -26.69
N LEU A 211 -4.41 43.45 -27.53
CA LEU A 211 -4.93 43.76 -28.86
C LEU A 211 -6.38 44.27 -28.75
N VAL A 212 -6.66 45.44 -29.34
CA VAL A 212 -7.98 46.12 -29.25
C VAL A 212 -8.99 45.58 -30.26
N GLU A 213 -8.60 44.69 -31.18
CA GLU A 213 -9.51 44.18 -32.21
C GLU A 213 -10.60 43.25 -31.64
N ASN A 214 -11.83 43.76 -31.60
CA ASN A 214 -13.12 43.08 -31.41
C ASN A 214 -13.30 42.30 -30.10
N SER A 215 -13.33 42.99 -28.96
CA SER A 215 -13.75 42.38 -27.69
C SER A 215 -15.05 43.02 -27.17
N THR A 216 -16.19 42.34 -27.36
CA THR A 216 -17.50 42.69 -26.77
C THR A 216 -17.73 42.00 -25.42
N ALA A 217 -16.76 41.25 -24.91
CA ALA A 217 -16.83 40.57 -23.61
C ALA A 217 -15.66 41.00 -22.72
N ILE A 218 -15.99 41.49 -21.53
CA ILE A 218 -15.04 41.77 -20.45
C ILE A 218 -14.46 40.42 -19.99
N GLY A 219 -13.34 39.99 -20.58
CA GLY A 219 -12.67 38.74 -20.22
C GLY A 219 -11.66 38.20 -21.25
N ASP A 220 -11.85 38.44 -22.55
CA ASP A 220 -11.00 37.86 -23.62
C ASP A 220 -10.14 38.94 -24.30
N MET A 221 -9.17 39.49 -23.56
CA MET A 221 -8.12 40.33 -24.17
C MET A 221 -7.04 39.43 -24.77
N LYS A 222 -6.94 39.41 -26.10
CA LYS A 222 -5.87 38.69 -26.79
C LYS A 222 -4.56 39.46 -26.63
N MET A 223 -3.55 38.83 -26.04
CA MET A 223 -2.25 39.46 -25.78
C MET A 223 -1.29 39.29 -26.96
N ALA A 224 -0.47 40.30 -27.22
CA ALA A 224 0.57 40.27 -28.25
C ALA A 224 1.87 40.91 -27.77
N VAL A 225 2.99 40.50 -28.37
CA VAL A 225 4.33 41.04 -28.11
C VAL A 225 4.88 41.67 -29.39
N ARG A 226 5.54 42.82 -29.28
CA ARG A 226 6.12 43.51 -30.45
C ARG A 226 7.32 42.74 -30.97
N GLY A 227 7.57 42.80 -32.29
CA GLY A 227 8.73 42.14 -32.90
C GLY A 227 10.05 42.48 -32.22
N GLY A 228 10.27 43.76 -31.89
CA GLY A 228 11.49 44.22 -31.20
C GLY A 228 11.69 43.66 -29.79
N ASP A 229 10.61 43.30 -29.08
CA ASP A 229 10.67 42.77 -27.71
C ASP A 229 10.95 41.25 -27.69
N LEU A 230 10.75 40.54 -28.82
CA LEU A 230 10.97 39.08 -28.90
C LEU A 230 12.43 38.70 -28.69
N GLN A 231 13.35 39.54 -29.19
CA GLN A 231 14.77 39.35 -28.97
C GLN A 231 15.10 39.48 -27.48
N GLN A 232 14.53 40.48 -26.79
CA GLN A 232 14.78 40.69 -25.36
C GLN A 232 14.28 39.50 -24.53
N ILE A 233 13.06 39.02 -24.79
CA ILE A 233 12.45 37.86 -24.11
C ILE A 233 13.34 36.61 -24.20
N LEU A 234 13.81 36.29 -25.40
CA LEU A 234 14.58 35.06 -25.64
C LEU A 234 16.04 35.17 -25.20
N LEU A 235 16.58 36.39 -25.07
CA LEU A 235 17.92 36.64 -24.57
C LEU A 235 17.99 36.77 -23.04
N VAL A 236 16.86 36.92 -22.33
CA VAL A 236 16.83 36.96 -20.86
C VAL A 236 17.71 35.87 -20.21
N PRO A 237 17.55 34.56 -20.53
CA PRO A 237 18.32 33.49 -19.88
C PRO A 237 19.77 33.35 -20.37
N CYS A 238 20.15 34.06 -21.44
CA CYS A 238 21.51 34.04 -21.98
C CYS A 238 22.51 34.72 -21.03
N GLY A 239 23.80 34.43 -21.17
CA GLY A 239 24.83 34.89 -20.22
C GLY A 239 26.24 34.77 -20.76
N ASP A 240 26.42 34.03 -21.86
CA ASP A 240 27.62 34.05 -22.69
C ASP A 240 27.20 34.12 -24.17
N GLU A 241 28.14 34.42 -25.05
CA GLU A 241 27.90 34.50 -26.50
C GLU A 241 27.47 33.16 -27.09
N THR A 242 27.85 32.04 -26.48
CA THR A 242 27.50 30.70 -26.95
C THR A 242 26.03 30.36 -26.72
N ASP A 243 25.47 30.86 -25.63
CA ASP A 243 24.08 30.70 -25.26
C ASP A 243 23.20 31.60 -26.14
N GLU A 244 23.67 32.81 -26.47
CA GLU A 244 23.00 33.68 -27.44
C GLU A 244 22.95 33.05 -28.84
N ALA A 245 24.07 32.49 -29.31
CA ALA A 245 24.16 31.80 -30.61
C ALA A 245 23.15 30.63 -30.73
N LYS A 246 22.79 29.99 -29.61
CA LYS A 246 21.76 28.93 -29.59
C LYS A 246 20.33 29.48 -29.65
N THR A 247 20.10 30.67 -29.10
CA THR A 247 18.77 31.31 -29.08
C THR A 247 18.47 32.12 -30.34
N LEU A 248 19.50 32.65 -31.00
CA LEU A 248 19.39 33.56 -32.13
C LEU A 248 18.60 32.98 -33.33
N PRO A 249 18.74 31.68 -33.71
CA PRO A 249 17.95 31.09 -34.80
C PRO A 249 16.43 31.14 -34.53
N PHE A 250 16.01 30.94 -33.28
CA PHE A 250 14.60 31.01 -32.92
C PHE A 250 14.08 32.46 -32.95
N VAL A 251 14.92 33.43 -32.57
CA VAL A 251 14.59 34.86 -32.68
C VAL A 251 14.41 35.24 -34.14
N THR A 252 15.32 34.82 -35.03
CA THR A 252 15.24 35.14 -36.47
C THR A 252 14.01 34.53 -37.12
N ASP A 253 13.65 33.30 -36.76
CA ASP A 253 12.45 32.62 -37.27
C ASP A 253 11.17 33.33 -36.82
N LEU A 254 11.08 33.69 -35.54
CA LEU A 254 9.93 34.43 -35.00
C LEU A 254 9.81 35.83 -35.60
N LEU A 255 10.92 36.54 -35.81
CA LEU A 255 10.93 37.83 -36.49
C LEU A 255 10.53 37.70 -37.97
N ALA A 256 10.97 36.64 -38.66
CA ALA A 256 10.54 36.35 -40.02
C ALA A 256 9.03 36.11 -40.10
N LEU A 257 8.44 35.39 -39.11
CA LEU A 257 6.99 35.19 -39.02
C LEU A 257 6.21 36.50 -38.82
N THR A 258 6.75 37.46 -38.05
CA THR A 258 6.13 38.80 -37.93
C THR A 258 6.20 39.59 -39.24
N THR A 259 7.35 39.52 -39.94
CA THR A 259 7.60 40.25 -41.18
C THR A 259 6.79 39.70 -42.36
N GLN A 260 6.70 38.37 -42.52
CA GLN A 260 5.97 37.70 -43.60
C GLN A 260 4.46 38.00 -43.61
N ARG A 261 3.87 38.27 -42.44
CA ARG A 261 2.43 38.58 -42.30
C ARG A 261 2.13 40.08 -42.27
N GLY A 262 3.15 40.94 -42.40
CA GLY A 262 2.99 42.40 -42.35
C GLY A 262 2.50 42.94 -41.00
N ARG A 263 2.63 42.16 -39.92
CA ARG A 263 2.20 42.54 -38.57
C ARG A 263 3.44 42.75 -37.70
N GLY A 264 3.64 43.95 -37.14
CA GLY A 264 4.77 44.27 -36.27
C GLY A 264 4.76 43.60 -34.88
N TYR A 265 3.94 42.56 -34.68
CA TYR A 265 3.73 41.87 -33.40
C TYR A 265 3.41 40.39 -33.62
N ILE A 266 3.62 39.57 -32.58
CA ILE A 266 3.17 38.18 -32.51
C ILE A 266 2.09 38.02 -31.45
N ALA A 267 0.97 37.39 -31.82
CA ALA A 267 -0.10 37.07 -30.88
C ALA A 267 0.26 35.84 -30.04
N GLU A 268 -0.27 35.76 -28.81
CA GLU A 268 0.00 34.67 -27.87
C GLU A 268 -0.27 33.28 -28.46
N SER A 269 -1.40 33.10 -29.16
CA SER A 269 -1.76 31.82 -29.79
C SER A 269 -0.73 31.38 -30.84
N MET A 270 -0.20 32.32 -31.62
CA MET A 270 0.80 32.05 -32.65
C MET A 270 2.16 31.73 -32.05
N PHE A 271 2.53 32.42 -30.96
CA PHE A 271 3.75 32.14 -30.23
C PHE A 271 3.75 30.72 -29.67
N TRP A 272 2.62 30.27 -29.10
CA TRP A 272 2.49 28.91 -28.61
C TRP A 272 2.46 27.86 -29.72
N GLU A 273 1.81 28.14 -30.84
CA GLU A 273 1.82 27.27 -32.02
C GLU A 273 3.25 27.08 -32.58
N TYR A 274 4.05 28.15 -32.60
CA TYR A 274 5.48 28.07 -32.93
C TYR A 274 6.26 27.24 -31.88
N SER A 275 6.04 27.49 -30.59
CA SER A 275 6.71 26.76 -29.51
C SER A 275 6.38 25.26 -29.51
N GLU A 276 5.16 24.88 -29.89
CA GLU A 276 4.72 23.48 -29.95
C GLU A 276 5.28 22.76 -31.20
N SER A 277 5.44 23.48 -32.32
CA SER A 277 6.12 22.97 -33.51
C SER A 277 7.65 22.90 -33.38
N HIS A 278 8.24 23.67 -32.46
CA HIS A 278 9.70 23.74 -32.23
C HIS A 278 10.07 23.41 -30.77
N PRO A 279 9.95 22.13 -30.33
CA PRO A 279 10.21 21.75 -28.93
C PRO A 279 11.64 22.05 -28.46
N LYS A 280 12.60 22.13 -29.39
CA LYS A 280 14.00 22.53 -29.12
C LYS A 280 14.11 23.92 -28.50
N LEU A 281 13.17 24.83 -28.77
CA LEU A 281 13.13 26.16 -28.15
C LEU A 281 12.99 26.04 -26.63
N LEU A 282 11.96 25.32 -26.18
CA LEU A 282 11.68 25.11 -24.75
C LEU A 282 12.79 24.31 -24.06
N GLU A 283 13.38 23.32 -24.74
CA GLU A 283 14.53 22.58 -24.23
C GLU A 283 15.75 23.49 -24.06
N THR A 284 16.04 24.35 -25.03
CA THR A 284 17.14 25.32 -24.96
C THR A 284 16.90 26.27 -23.78
N ILE A 285 15.72 26.88 -23.67
CA ILE A 285 15.37 27.77 -22.55
C ILE A 285 15.52 27.06 -21.20
N LYS A 286 15.07 25.80 -21.10
CA LYS A 286 15.22 24.99 -19.89
C LYS A 286 16.68 24.82 -19.50
N THR A 287 17.55 24.45 -20.44
CA THR A 287 18.98 24.29 -20.19
C THR A 287 19.64 25.61 -19.77
N LEU A 288 19.27 26.72 -20.41
CA LEU A 288 19.79 28.04 -20.09
C LEU A 288 19.34 28.50 -18.70
N CYS A 289 18.06 28.41 -18.38
CA CYS A 289 17.55 28.74 -17.04
C CYS A 289 18.24 27.90 -15.96
N TRP A 290 18.43 26.61 -16.21
CA TRP A 290 19.13 25.70 -15.29
C TRP A 290 20.58 26.11 -15.02
N LYS A 291 21.32 26.53 -16.06
CA LYS A 291 22.70 27.04 -15.91
C LYS A 291 22.79 28.31 -15.06
N ARG A 292 21.70 29.07 -14.91
CA ARG A 292 21.70 30.34 -14.16
C ARG A 292 21.37 30.20 -12.69
N LEU A 293 20.88 29.03 -12.28
CA LEU A 293 20.64 28.71 -10.89
C LEU A 293 21.96 28.64 -10.10
N THR A 294 21.90 28.94 -8.81
CA THR A 294 23.05 28.78 -7.89
C THR A 294 23.36 27.30 -7.66
N ASP A 295 24.59 26.98 -7.26
CA ASP A 295 24.99 25.60 -6.97
C ASP A 295 24.14 24.99 -5.87
N ASP A 296 23.82 25.76 -4.83
CA ASP A 296 22.96 25.34 -3.73
C ASP A 296 21.54 24.98 -4.18
N THR A 297 20.97 25.75 -5.11
CA THR A 297 19.61 25.48 -5.63
C THR A 297 19.60 24.24 -6.52
N ARG A 298 20.65 24.03 -7.33
CA ARG A 298 20.83 22.80 -8.13
C ARG A 298 21.06 21.57 -7.24
N LEU A 299 21.89 21.68 -6.20
CA LEU A 299 22.13 20.61 -5.22
C LEU A 299 20.86 20.25 -4.44
N THR A 300 20.09 21.26 -4.04
CA THR A 300 18.80 21.06 -3.36
C THR A 300 17.83 20.30 -4.26
N PHE A 301 17.78 20.62 -5.57
CA PHE A 301 16.97 19.85 -6.51
C PHE A 301 17.42 18.38 -6.62
N TYR A 302 18.72 18.11 -6.76
CA TYR A 302 19.19 16.73 -6.83
C TYR A 302 18.89 15.96 -5.54
N ARG A 303 18.97 16.63 -4.38
CA ARG A 303 18.56 16.07 -3.09
C ARG A 303 17.07 15.73 -3.06
N ASP A 304 16.21 16.64 -3.52
CA ASP A 304 14.76 16.43 -3.62
C ASP A 304 14.46 15.26 -4.58
N VAL A 305 15.04 15.26 -5.78
CA VAL A 305 14.89 14.18 -6.78
C VAL A 305 15.34 12.84 -6.21
N TYR A 306 16.45 12.81 -5.49
CA TYR A 306 16.93 11.61 -4.81
C TYR A 306 15.95 11.12 -3.73
N ILE A 307 15.43 12.02 -2.90
CA ILE A 307 14.43 11.69 -1.87
C ILE A 307 13.15 11.15 -2.52
N HIS A 308 12.65 11.77 -3.58
CA HIS A 308 11.47 11.29 -4.29
C HIS A 308 11.69 9.99 -5.03
N ALA A 309 12.86 9.80 -5.63
CA ALA A 309 13.24 8.51 -6.21
C ALA A 309 13.25 7.44 -5.12
N LYS A 310 13.86 7.71 -3.96
CA LYS A 310 13.89 6.80 -2.80
C LYS A 310 12.49 6.46 -2.30
N GLU A 311 11.60 7.44 -2.17
CA GLU A 311 10.19 7.20 -1.81
C GLU A 311 9.42 6.40 -2.86
N ARG A 312 9.65 6.70 -4.15
CA ARG A 312 9.04 5.96 -5.27
C ARG A 312 9.52 4.52 -5.28
N PHE A 313 10.81 4.28 -5.08
CA PHE A 313 11.37 2.93 -4.94
C PHE A 313 10.79 2.22 -3.73
N ALA A 314 10.62 2.89 -2.58
CA ALA A 314 9.99 2.28 -1.40
C ALA A 314 8.51 1.92 -1.65
N LYS A 315 7.75 2.80 -2.34
CA LYS A 315 6.35 2.54 -2.74
C LYS A 315 6.25 1.43 -3.78
N GLU A 316 7.16 1.38 -4.74
CA GLU A 316 7.24 0.34 -5.77
C GLU A 316 7.63 -1.01 -5.17
N GLU A 317 8.62 -1.02 -4.27
CA GLU A 317 8.99 -2.21 -3.51
C GLU A 317 7.82 -2.70 -2.66
N ALA A 318 7.07 -1.80 -2.02
CA ALA A 318 5.83 -2.14 -1.33
C ALA A 318 4.78 -2.70 -2.30
N ARG A 319 4.58 -2.10 -3.48
CA ARG A 319 3.66 -2.58 -4.53
C ARG A 319 4.02 -3.99 -4.99
N VAL A 320 5.29 -4.23 -5.33
CA VAL A 320 5.81 -5.55 -5.73
C VAL A 320 5.64 -6.56 -4.60
N ARG A 321 5.92 -6.18 -3.34
CA ARG A 321 5.65 -7.03 -2.17
C ARG A 321 4.14 -7.33 -2.04
N PHE A 322 3.27 -6.37 -2.31
CA PHE A 322 1.80 -6.55 -2.25
C PHE A 322 1.27 -7.43 -3.38
N GLU A 323 1.72 -7.23 -4.63
CA GLU A 323 1.38 -8.08 -5.78
C GLU A 323 1.85 -9.52 -5.56
N LYS A 324 3.09 -9.69 -5.12
CA LYS A 324 3.64 -11.01 -4.78
C LYS A 324 2.87 -11.68 -3.64
N ALA A 325 2.46 -10.90 -2.63
CA ALA A 325 1.64 -11.42 -1.54
C ALA A 325 0.19 -11.73 -1.98
N LEU A 326 -0.34 -11.03 -2.98
CA LEU A 326 -1.65 -11.31 -3.59
C LEU A 326 -1.61 -12.62 -4.39
N ASP A 327 -0.56 -12.85 -5.16
CA ASP A 327 -0.36 -14.10 -5.91
C ASP A 327 -0.10 -15.30 -4.99
N MET A 328 0.68 -15.13 -3.92
CA MET A 328 0.80 -16.14 -2.87
C MET A 328 -0.56 -16.49 -2.24
N TRP A 329 -1.41 -15.49 -2.01
CA TRP A 329 -2.75 -15.74 -1.48
C TRP A 329 -3.65 -16.38 -2.55
N ARG A 330 -3.47 -16.09 -3.86
CA ARG A 330 -4.31 -16.62 -4.98
C ARG A 330 -4.16 -18.11 -5.13
N THR A 331 -2.97 -18.58 -4.82
CA THR A 331 -2.55 -19.94 -5.11
C THR A 331 -2.62 -20.88 -3.91
N ARG A 332 -2.50 -20.37 -2.68
CA ARG A 332 -2.41 -21.20 -1.46
C ARG A 332 -3.72 -21.36 -0.71
N GLU A 333 -4.52 -20.31 -0.65
CA GLU A 333 -5.68 -20.30 0.23
C GLU A 333 -6.82 -21.25 -0.21
N PRO A 334 -7.15 -21.38 -1.52
CA PRO A 334 -8.13 -22.37 -1.97
C PRO A 334 -7.70 -23.81 -1.68
N ARG A 335 -6.39 -24.11 -1.80
CA ARG A 335 -5.84 -25.45 -1.55
C ARG A 335 -5.85 -25.84 -0.07
N LEU A 336 -5.58 -24.88 0.82
CA LEU A 336 -5.67 -25.10 2.27
C LEU A 336 -7.13 -25.24 2.73
N ARG A 337 -8.08 -24.50 2.15
CA ARG A 337 -9.52 -24.72 2.39
C ARG A 337 -9.98 -26.08 1.87
N LEU A 338 -9.53 -26.48 0.68
CA LEU A 338 -9.87 -27.79 0.11
C LEU A 338 -9.26 -28.95 0.91
N ALA A 339 -8.04 -28.80 1.42
CA ALA A 339 -7.40 -29.79 2.29
C ALA A 339 -8.12 -29.90 3.64
N ARG A 340 -8.48 -28.78 4.27
CA ARG A 340 -9.29 -28.77 5.49
C ARG A 340 -10.69 -29.35 5.26
N TRP A 341 -11.29 -29.07 4.10
CA TRP A 341 -12.57 -29.67 3.70
C TRP A 341 -12.45 -31.17 3.46
N LYS A 342 -11.38 -31.64 2.80
CA LYS A 342 -11.11 -33.09 2.64
C LYS A 342 -10.92 -33.78 3.99
N ILE A 343 -10.20 -33.17 4.93
CA ILE A 343 -10.03 -33.69 6.29
C ILE A 343 -11.37 -33.69 7.04
N PHE A 344 -12.16 -32.62 6.93
CA PHE A 344 -13.49 -32.53 7.51
C PHE A 344 -14.44 -33.60 6.95
N VAL A 345 -14.49 -33.79 5.63
CA VAL A 345 -15.30 -34.81 4.95
C VAL A 345 -14.82 -36.22 5.31
N ALA A 346 -13.50 -36.44 5.42
CA ALA A 346 -12.95 -37.72 5.88
C ALA A 346 -13.37 -38.03 7.31
N ASN A 347 -13.26 -37.07 8.22
CA ASN A 347 -13.72 -37.21 9.61
C ASN A 347 -15.23 -37.41 9.69
N GLN A 348 -16.03 -36.71 8.88
CA GLN A 348 -17.47 -36.88 8.84
C GLN A 348 -17.88 -38.25 8.27
N LYS A 349 -17.14 -38.78 7.28
CA LYS A 349 -17.30 -40.17 6.81
C LYS A 349 -16.90 -41.18 7.88
N LEU A 350 -15.86 -40.92 8.66
CA LEU A 350 -15.43 -41.77 9.77
C LEU A 350 -16.49 -41.81 10.88
N ILE A 351 -17.05 -40.65 11.25
CA ILE A 351 -18.15 -40.53 12.21
C ILE A 351 -19.39 -41.25 11.68
N ARG A 352 -19.78 -41.05 10.41
CA ARG A 352 -20.89 -41.77 9.79
C ARG A 352 -20.68 -43.28 9.77
N ARG A 353 -19.44 -43.75 9.52
CA ARG A 353 -19.09 -45.19 9.59
C ARG A 353 -19.22 -45.72 11.03
N GLY A 354 -18.73 -44.96 12.00
CA GLY A 354 -18.92 -45.23 13.43
C GLY A 354 -20.39 -45.30 13.83
N ASP A 355 -21.21 -44.36 13.38
CA ASP A 355 -22.66 -44.34 13.59
C ASP A 355 -23.35 -45.50 12.89
N THR A 356 -22.99 -45.85 11.66
CA THR A 356 -23.55 -47.02 10.97
C THR A 356 -23.16 -48.33 11.66
N HIS A 357 -21.93 -48.44 12.17
CA HIS A 357 -21.48 -49.59 12.94
C HIS A 357 -22.22 -49.66 14.28
N PHE A 358 -22.35 -48.54 14.99
CA PHE A 358 -23.11 -48.45 16.24
C PHE A 358 -24.59 -48.80 16.03
N ARG A 359 -25.21 -48.30 14.96
CA ARG A 359 -26.58 -48.65 14.55
C ARG A 359 -26.71 -50.12 14.17
N ALA A 360 -25.75 -50.69 13.44
CA ALA A 360 -25.73 -52.10 13.09
C ALA A 360 -25.60 -53.00 14.34
N CYS A 361 -24.66 -52.69 15.24
CA CYS A 361 -24.53 -53.40 16.52
C CYS A 361 -25.78 -53.25 17.40
N SER A 362 -26.38 -52.06 17.44
CA SER A 362 -27.62 -51.80 18.19
C SER A 362 -28.82 -52.52 17.58
N ALA A 363 -28.93 -52.58 16.25
CA ALA A 363 -29.93 -53.36 15.52
C ALA A 363 -29.76 -54.86 15.76
N VAL A 364 -28.53 -55.37 15.79
CA VAL A 364 -28.25 -56.78 16.15
C VAL A 364 -28.62 -57.07 17.60
N LYS A 365 -28.33 -56.16 18.55
CA LYS A 365 -28.77 -56.29 19.96
C LYS A 365 -30.30 -56.26 20.07
N MET A 366 -30.98 -55.35 19.37
CA MET A 366 -32.45 -55.30 19.33
C MET A 366 -33.04 -56.55 18.66
N ALA A 367 -32.48 -57.03 17.56
CA ALA A 367 -32.93 -58.26 16.90
C ALA A 367 -32.74 -59.49 17.79
N ARG A 368 -31.63 -59.58 18.55
CA ARG A 368 -31.44 -60.63 19.57
C ARG A 368 -32.47 -60.51 20.69
N GLY A 369 -32.74 -59.29 21.17
CA GLY A 369 -33.78 -59.02 22.17
C GLY A 369 -35.17 -59.40 21.66
N PHE A 370 -35.51 -59.04 20.42
CA PHE A 370 -36.76 -59.36 19.77
C PHE A 370 -36.90 -60.88 19.54
N LYS A 371 -35.85 -61.57 19.07
CA LYS A 371 -35.85 -63.05 18.96
C LYS A 371 -36.10 -63.73 20.31
N ARG A 372 -35.48 -63.25 21.41
CA ARG A 372 -35.75 -63.77 22.76
C ARG A 372 -37.21 -63.52 23.18
N ASN A 373 -37.77 -62.35 22.87
CA ASN A 373 -39.15 -62.01 23.21
C ASN A 373 -40.16 -62.80 22.36
N VAL A 374 -39.89 -63.00 21.08
CA VAL A 374 -40.66 -63.89 20.19
C VAL A 374 -40.62 -65.32 20.71
N LYS A 375 -39.45 -65.83 21.12
CA LYS A 375 -39.33 -67.16 21.73
C LYS A 375 -40.19 -67.29 22.99
N ARG A 376 -40.14 -66.31 23.90
CA ARG A 376 -41.02 -66.26 25.10
C ARG A 376 -42.51 -66.24 24.72
N ARG A 377 -42.89 -65.43 23.74
CA ARG A 377 -44.29 -65.38 23.26
C ARG A 377 -44.73 -66.68 22.58
N GLN A 378 -43.83 -67.36 21.86
CA GLN A 378 -44.09 -68.67 21.28
C GLN A 378 -44.26 -69.73 22.36
N GLU A 379 -43.38 -69.76 23.36
CA GLU A 379 -43.49 -70.63 24.53
C GLU A 379 -44.83 -70.39 25.25
N MET A 380 -45.20 -69.12 25.48
CA MET A 380 -46.48 -68.76 26.09
C MET A 380 -47.68 -69.15 25.22
N LYS A 381 -47.61 -68.96 23.90
CA LYS A 381 -48.66 -69.43 22.97
C LYS A 381 -48.78 -70.96 22.96
N ILE A 382 -47.67 -71.70 23.01
CA ILE A 382 -47.67 -73.16 23.10
C ILE A 382 -48.35 -73.60 24.41
N LEU A 383 -48.04 -72.94 25.53
CA LEU A 383 -48.69 -73.21 26.82
C LEU A 383 -50.19 -72.88 26.78
N MET A 384 -50.57 -71.74 26.21
CA MET A 384 -52.00 -71.38 26.02
C MET A 384 -52.73 -72.32 25.07
N GLN A 385 -52.08 -72.79 24.00
CA GLN A 385 -52.65 -73.78 23.07
C GLN A 385 -52.80 -75.13 23.75
N LYS A 386 -51.85 -75.56 24.59
CA LYS A 386 -52.00 -76.78 25.40
C LYS A 386 -53.19 -76.66 26.35
N ALA A 387 -53.32 -75.53 27.05
CA ALA A 387 -54.44 -75.26 27.94
C ALA A 387 -55.79 -75.19 27.19
N ALA A 388 -55.84 -74.52 26.04
CA ALA A 388 -57.04 -74.42 25.20
C ALA A 388 -57.40 -75.76 24.55
N LYS A 389 -56.42 -76.57 24.13
CA LYS A 389 -56.65 -77.92 23.61
C LYS A 389 -57.20 -78.84 24.69
N GLN A 390 -56.66 -78.78 25.91
CA GLN A 390 -57.25 -79.50 27.05
C GLN A 390 -58.70 -79.05 27.28
N ARG A 391 -58.96 -77.74 27.38
CA ARG A 391 -60.32 -77.20 27.55
C ARG A 391 -61.27 -77.62 26.42
N ASN A 392 -60.84 -77.55 25.16
CA ASN A 392 -61.66 -77.88 23.99
C ASN A 392 -61.87 -79.39 23.83
N VAL A 393 -60.89 -80.22 24.17
CA VAL A 393 -61.09 -81.68 24.22
C VAL A 393 -62.13 -82.02 25.27
N THR A 394 -62.05 -81.41 26.46
CA THR A 394 -63.08 -81.57 27.50
C THR A 394 -64.46 -81.11 27.01
N LEU A 395 -64.54 -79.98 26.29
CA LEU A 395 -65.80 -79.45 25.74
C LEU A 395 -66.37 -80.31 24.58
N VAL A 396 -65.55 -80.74 23.62
CA VAL A 396 -66.00 -81.52 22.45
C VAL A 396 -66.42 -82.94 22.83
N CYS A 397 -65.70 -83.56 23.78
CA CYS A 397 -66.14 -84.85 24.34
C CYS A 397 -67.52 -84.71 25.01
N PHE A 398 -67.80 -83.58 25.65
CA PHE A 398 -69.11 -83.33 26.25
C PHE A 398 -70.22 -83.00 25.24
N THR A 399 -69.91 -82.35 24.10
CA THR A 399 -70.96 -81.79 23.22
C THR A 399 -71.21 -82.54 21.91
N PHE A 400 -70.25 -83.27 21.32
CA PHE A 400 -70.36 -83.77 19.93
C PHE A 400 -70.37 -85.30 19.76
N GLN A 401 -70.26 -86.05 20.84
CA GLN A 401 -70.46 -87.50 20.78
C GLN A 401 -71.80 -87.92 20.13
N PRO A 402 -72.93 -87.17 20.29
CA PRO A 402 -74.18 -87.50 19.62
C PRO A 402 -74.23 -87.16 18.11
N TRP A 403 -73.46 -86.18 17.63
CA TRP A 403 -73.59 -85.64 16.26
C TRP A 403 -72.76 -86.41 15.22
N ALA A 404 -71.65 -87.03 15.62
CA ALA A 404 -70.82 -87.85 14.74
C ALA A 404 -71.57 -89.06 14.16
N LEU A 405 -72.60 -89.54 14.87
CA LEU A 405 -73.46 -90.65 14.42
C LEU A 405 -74.39 -90.24 13.28
N PHE A 406 -74.82 -88.98 13.20
CA PHE A 406 -75.80 -88.51 12.22
C PHE A 406 -75.23 -88.33 10.79
N TRP A 407 -74.02 -87.80 10.65
CA TRP A 407 -73.46 -87.40 9.35
C TRP A 407 -73.02 -88.57 8.46
N ARG A 408 -72.63 -89.69 9.06
CA ARG A 408 -72.15 -90.87 8.31
C ARG A 408 -73.24 -91.46 7.41
N SER A 409 -74.51 -91.23 7.73
CA SER A 409 -75.69 -91.68 6.99
C SER A 409 -75.88 -90.99 5.62
N MET A 410 -75.65 -89.68 5.51
CA MET A 410 -76.08 -88.90 4.33
C MET A 410 -75.17 -89.04 3.10
N ARG A 411 -73.86 -89.28 3.29
CA ARG A 411 -72.90 -89.35 2.17
C ARG A 411 -73.15 -90.52 1.22
N LEU A 412 -73.78 -91.59 1.70
CA LEU A 412 -74.03 -92.78 0.89
C LEU A 412 -75.11 -92.55 -0.19
N ILE A 413 -75.94 -91.51 -0.06
CA ILE A 413 -77.09 -91.27 -0.96
C ILE A 413 -76.69 -90.52 -2.25
N HIS A 414 -75.75 -89.57 -2.17
CA HIS A 414 -75.47 -88.63 -3.29
C HIS A 414 -74.66 -89.23 -4.44
N ALA A 415 -73.86 -90.27 -4.20
CA ALA A 415 -72.96 -90.84 -5.21
C ALA A 415 -73.68 -91.56 -6.38
N ALA A 416 -74.95 -91.94 -6.21
CA ALA A 416 -75.68 -92.75 -7.19
C ALA A 416 -76.27 -91.97 -8.39
N ALA A 417 -76.45 -90.65 -8.28
CA ALA A 417 -77.24 -89.89 -9.26
C ALA A 417 -76.45 -89.38 -10.49
N TRP A 418 -75.14 -89.18 -10.37
CA TRP A 418 -74.33 -88.46 -11.37
C TRP A 418 -74.02 -89.25 -12.66
N LYS A 419 -74.17 -90.58 -12.66
CA LYS A 419 -73.54 -91.44 -13.69
C LYS A 419 -74.36 -91.67 -14.99
N ARG A 420 -75.43 -90.90 -15.25
CA ARG A 420 -76.47 -91.29 -16.25
C ARG A 420 -76.64 -90.42 -17.52
N SER A 421 -75.95 -89.28 -17.72
CA SER A 421 -76.44 -88.26 -18.68
C SER A 421 -75.52 -87.79 -19.84
N GLU A 422 -74.55 -88.55 -20.34
CA GLU A 422 -73.47 -87.97 -21.20
C GLU A 422 -73.32 -88.45 -22.67
N ASN A 423 -74.27 -89.12 -23.32
CA ASN A 423 -74.10 -89.58 -24.72
C ASN A 423 -75.19 -89.05 -25.69
N HIS A 424 -74.94 -88.01 -26.53
CA HIS A 424 -75.49 -87.91 -27.93
C HIS A 424 -75.15 -86.61 -28.74
N TYR A 425 -74.60 -86.82 -29.96
CA TYR A 425 -74.71 -86.09 -31.27
C TYR A 425 -73.68 -85.08 -31.83
N LEU A 426 -73.38 -85.31 -33.14
CA LEU A 426 -72.52 -84.65 -34.15
C LEU A 426 -73.35 -84.30 -35.41
N LEU A 427 -72.93 -83.34 -36.27
CA LEU A 427 -72.73 -83.43 -37.76
C LEU A 427 -72.61 -82.07 -38.51
N ARG A 428 -72.12 -82.12 -39.77
CA ARG A 428 -71.46 -81.07 -40.60
C ARG A 428 -71.95 -81.06 -42.06
N GLY A 429 -71.83 -79.94 -42.80
CA GLY A 429 -71.55 -79.93 -44.26
C GLY A 429 -72.17 -78.81 -45.14
N CYS A 430 -71.38 -77.80 -45.57
CA CYS A 430 -71.50 -77.04 -46.86
C CYS A 430 -70.49 -75.85 -47.04
N MET A 431 -69.25 -75.93 -46.51
CA MET A 431 -68.33 -74.77 -46.42
C MET A 431 -67.22 -74.72 -47.50
N GLY A 432 -67.17 -75.68 -48.43
CA GLY A 432 -66.02 -75.85 -49.34
C GLY A 432 -65.89 -74.80 -50.45
N ASN A 433 -67.01 -74.36 -51.05
CA ASN A 433 -66.96 -73.53 -52.26
C ASN A 433 -66.76 -72.03 -51.98
N TRP A 434 -67.07 -71.56 -50.78
CA TRP A 434 -66.87 -70.16 -50.37
C TRP A 434 -65.39 -69.83 -50.10
N VAL A 435 -64.62 -70.80 -49.58
CA VAL A 435 -63.21 -70.62 -49.19
C VAL A 435 -62.31 -70.36 -50.40
N PHE A 436 -62.63 -70.93 -51.55
CA PHE A 436 -61.81 -70.79 -52.76
C PHE A 436 -61.86 -69.37 -53.34
N TYR A 437 -63.04 -68.74 -53.40
CA TYR A 437 -63.21 -67.40 -53.98
C TYR A 437 -62.60 -66.30 -53.08
N LYS A 438 -62.71 -66.45 -51.76
CA LYS A 438 -62.12 -65.54 -50.76
C LYS A 438 -60.59 -65.54 -50.78
N ARG A 439 -59.96 -66.66 -51.15
CA ARG A 439 -58.50 -66.81 -51.20
C ARG A 439 -57.88 -65.99 -52.33
N ARG A 440 -58.49 -65.96 -53.51
CA ARG A 440 -57.94 -65.27 -54.69
C ARG A 440 -58.01 -63.73 -54.59
N GLN A 441 -59.04 -63.20 -53.93
CA GLN A 441 -59.14 -61.76 -53.66
C GLN A 441 -58.10 -61.27 -52.64
N ALA A 442 -57.68 -62.14 -51.71
CA ALA A 442 -56.65 -61.84 -50.72
C ALA A 442 -55.24 -61.77 -51.35
N GLU A 443 -54.97 -62.56 -52.39
CA GLU A 443 -53.64 -62.62 -53.04
C GLU A 443 -53.32 -61.36 -53.85
N VAL A 444 -54.30 -60.76 -54.51
CA VAL A 444 -54.14 -59.49 -55.24
C VAL A 444 -53.93 -58.33 -54.27
N ALA A 445 -54.72 -58.24 -53.20
CA ALA A 445 -54.52 -57.25 -52.14
C ALA A 445 -53.13 -57.39 -51.48
N ALA A 446 -52.62 -58.61 -51.34
CA ALA A 446 -51.29 -58.86 -50.79
C ALA A 446 -50.16 -58.36 -51.71
N ALA A 447 -50.36 -58.31 -53.04
CA ALA A 447 -49.36 -57.80 -53.97
C ALA A 447 -49.18 -56.28 -53.87
N ASP A 448 -50.28 -55.51 -53.79
CA ASP A 448 -50.24 -54.05 -53.62
C ASP A 448 -49.68 -53.61 -52.26
N ILE A 449 -49.87 -54.43 -51.22
CA ILE A 449 -49.25 -54.22 -49.91
C ILE A 449 -47.73 -54.42 -49.99
N ARG A 450 -47.25 -55.41 -50.76
CA ARG A 450 -45.81 -55.64 -50.96
C ARG A 450 -45.15 -54.49 -51.73
N GLY A 451 -45.82 -53.95 -52.76
CA GLY A 451 -45.33 -52.79 -53.51
C GLY A 451 -45.17 -51.54 -52.64
N ARG A 452 -46.18 -51.22 -51.83
CA ARG A 452 -46.10 -50.08 -50.88
C ARG A 452 -45.05 -50.28 -49.79
N LYS A 453 -44.88 -51.51 -49.31
CA LYS A 453 -43.87 -51.84 -48.30
C LYS A 453 -42.44 -51.67 -48.82
N LEU A 454 -42.17 -52.11 -50.05
CA LEU A 454 -40.87 -51.91 -50.69
C LEU A 454 -40.51 -50.42 -50.81
N GLN A 455 -41.49 -49.58 -51.14
CA GLN A 455 -41.28 -48.15 -51.29
C GLN A 455 -41.04 -47.44 -49.95
N GLN A 456 -41.71 -47.87 -48.88
CA GLN A 456 -41.43 -47.42 -47.51
C GLN A 456 -40.05 -47.89 -47.02
N ASP A 457 -39.66 -49.12 -47.33
CA ASP A 457 -38.35 -49.67 -46.93
C ASP A 457 -37.21 -48.92 -47.63
N LEU A 458 -37.37 -48.52 -48.90
CA LEU A 458 -36.42 -47.68 -49.63
C LEU A 458 -36.29 -46.27 -49.04
N GLN A 459 -37.41 -45.64 -48.64
CA GLN A 459 -37.39 -44.35 -47.96
C GLN A 459 -36.70 -44.45 -46.59
N SER A 460 -36.99 -45.49 -45.81
CA SER A 460 -36.33 -45.73 -44.53
C SER A 460 -34.83 -45.97 -44.65
N LEU A 461 -34.36 -46.61 -45.74
CA LEU A 461 -32.93 -46.77 -46.00
C LEU A 461 -32.25 -45.43 -46.32
N GLN A 462 -32.89 -44.58 -47.13
CA GLN A 462 -32.37 -43.23 -47.41
C GLN A 462 -32.32 -42.35 -46.16
N GLU A 463 -33.34 -42.43 -45.30
CA GLU A 463 -33.35 -41.75 -43.99
C GLU A 463 -32.22 -42.24 -43.09
N LYS A 464 -32.00 -43.56 -43.02
CA LYS A 464 -30.88 -44.15 -42.24
C LYS A 464 -29.52 -43.74 -42.77
N GLU A 465 -29.33 -43.70 -44.08
CA GLU A 465 -28.08 -43.24 -44.69
C GLU A 465 -27.82 -41.75 -44.39
N ALA A 466 -28.86 -40.92 -44.42
CA ALA A 466 -28.78 -39.51 -44.04
C ALA A 466 -28.47 -39.34 -42.53
N GLU A 467 -29.09 -40.13 -41.65
CA GLU A 467 -28.81 -40.14 -40.22
C GLU A 467 -27.37 -40.60 -39.92
N LEU A 468 -26.87 -41.65 -40.60
CA LEU A 468 -25.49 -42.11 -40.47
C LEU A 468 -24.49 -41.03 -40.89
N ALA A 469 -24.75 -40.30 -41.97
CA ALA A 469 -23.91 -39.19 -42.42
C ALA A 469 -23.90 -38.03 -41.42
N LEU A 470 -25.04 -37.70 -40.79
CA LEU A 470 -25.12 -36.69 -39.75
C LEU A 470 -24.37 -37.12 -38.48
N MET A 471 -24.52 -38.37 -38.05
CA MET A 471 -23.78 -38.91 -36.90
C MET A 471 -22.26 -38.87 -37.14
N GLU A 472 -21.78 -39.17 -38.35
CA GLU A 472 -20.35 -39.09 -38.67
C GLU A 472 -19.80 -37.65 -38.57
N ILE A 473 -20.62 -36.65 -38.93
CA ILE A 473 -20.27 -35.23 -38.79
C ILE A 473 -20.25 -34.85 -37.30
N GLU A 474 -21.24 -35.29 -36.51
CA GLU A 474 -21.30 -35.04 -35.06
C GLU A 474 -20.14 -35.70 -34.31
N ASP A 475 -19.73 -36.91 -34.71
CA ASP A 475 -18.57 -37.62 -34.15
C ASP A 475 -17.26 -36.90 -34.46
N LYS A 476 -17.08 -36.41 -35.70
CA LYS A 476 -15.92 -35.60 -36.10
C LYS A 476 -15.84 -34.29 -35.30
N LEU A 477 -16.97 -33.60 -35.11
CA LEU A 477 -17.05 -32.39 -34.29
C LEU A 477 -16.77 -32.69 -32.81
N SER A 478 -17.31 -33.78 -32.29
CA SER A 478 -17.09 -34.23 -30.91
C SER A 478 -15.62 -34.58 -30.65
N ALA A 479 -14.97 -35.26 -31.60
CA ALA A 479 -13.54 -35.57 -31.54
C ALA A 479 -12.67 -34.29 -31.56
N ALA A 480 -13.00 -33.31 -32.42
CA ALA A 480 -12.30 -32.03 -32.48
C ALA A 480 -12.46 -31.22 -31.18
N VAL A 481 -13.65 -31.20 -30.59
CA VAL A 481 -13.91 -30.57 -29.29
C VAL A 481 -13.12 -31.27 -28.18
N ALA A 482 -13.09 -32.60 -28.16
CA ALA A 482 -12.33 -33.39 -27.20
C ALA A 482 -10.82 -33.16 -27.31
N GLU A 483 -10.28 -33.00 -28.53
CA GLU A 483 -8.88 -32.69 -28.76
C GLU A 483 -8.51 -31.26 -28.31
N LYS A 484 -9.37 -30.27 -28.61
CA LYS A 484 -9.21 -28.90 -28.12
C LYS A 484 -9.27 -28.83 -26.59
N ALA A 485 -10.15 -29.62 -25.97
CA ALA A 485 -10.26 -29.75 -24.52
C ALA A 485 -8.99 -30.37 -23.92
N ARG A 486 -8.43 -31.44 -24.52
CA ARG A 486 -7.16 -32.05 -24.11
C ARG A 486 -5.98 -31.07 -24.22
N ALA A 487 -5.87 -30.33 -25.32
CA ALA A 487 -4.83 -29.32 -25.51
C ALA A 487 -4.93 -28.17 -24.50
N SER A 488 -6.16 -27.74 -24.18
CA SER A 488 -6.41 -26.74 -23.13
C SER A 488 -6.01 -27.26 -21.75
N ALA A 489 -6.36 -28.51 -21.42
CA ALA A 489 -5.98 -29.16 -20.18
C ALA A 489 -4.44 -29.30 -20.04
N GLU A 490 -3.74 -29.66 -21.12
CA GLU A 490 -2.28 -29.76 -21.16
C GLU A 490 -1.59 -28.40 -20.91
N LYS A 491 -2.07 -27.34 -21.56
CA LYS A 491 -1.60 -25.96 -21.29
C LYS A 491 -1.88 -25.56 -19.84
N GLY A 492 -3.02 -25.94 -19.29
CA GLY A 492 -3.37 -25.76 -17.87
C GLY A 492 -2.41 -26.49 -16.93
N ARG A 493 -2.03 -27.73 -17.26
CA ARG A 493 -1.04 -28.52 -16.50
C ARG A 493 0.34 -27.87 -16.51
N ARG A 494 0.85 -27.47 -17.68
CA ARG A 494 2.17 -26.79 -17.80
C ARG A 494 2.23 -25.49 -17.01
N ARG A 495 1.19 -24.64 -17.12
CA ARG A 495 1.08 -23.41 -16.32
C ARG A 495 1.06 -23.72 -14.82
N SER A 496 0.34 -24.76 -14.40
CA SER A 496 0.29 -25.20 -13.01
C SER A 496 1.63 -25.70 -12.48
N PHE A 497 2.45 -26.33 -13.33
CA PHE A 497 3.79 -26.80 -12.99
C PHE A 497 4.76 -25.64 -12.83
N ILE A 498 4.80 -24.71 -13.78
CA ILE A 498 5.64 -23.48 -13.68
C ILE A 498 5.29 -22.69 -12.42
N ASP A 499 4.00 -22.45 -12.19
CA ASP A 499 3.49 -21.77 -10.98
C ASP A 499 3.79 -22.55 -9.68
N ALA A 500 3.95 -23.89 -9.74
CA ALA A 500 4.40 -24.68 -8.59
C ALA A 500 5.91 -24.50 -8.33
N THR A 501 6.73 -24.52 -9.38
CA THR A 501 8.18 -24.34 -9.31
C THR A 501 8.54 -22.94 -8.80
N ASP A 502 7.90 -21.89 -9.33
CA ASP A 502 8.10 -20.51 -8.90
C ASP A 502 7.76 -20.30 -7.41
N LYS A 503 6.72 -20.98 -6.92
CA LYS A 503 6.39 -20.98 -5.49
C LYS A 503 7.48 -21.62 -4.64
N VAL A 504 8.06 -22.73 -5.08
CA VAL A 504 9.16 -23.39 -4.34
C VAL A 504 10.34 -22.43 -4.21
N HIS A 505 10.75 -21.77 -5.30
CA HIS A 505 11.82 -20.77 -5.27
C HIS A 505 11.48 -19.57 -4.36
N ALA A 506 10.27 -19.05 -4.45
CA ALA A 506 9.83 -17.93 -3.60
C ALA A 506 9.83 -18.30 -2.10
N ASN A 507 9.38 -19.50 -1.75
CA ASN A 507 9.40 -19.96 -0.35
C ASN A 507 10.83 -20.15 0.18
N ARG A 508 11.71 -20.74 -0.63
CA ARG A 508 13.13 -20.89 -0.27
C ARG A 508 13.76 -19.53 -0.03
N LYS A 509 13.44 -18.52 -0.85
CA LYS A 509 13.90 -17.15 -0.63
C LYS A 509 13.34 -16.55 0.67
N GLU A 510 12.05 -16.73 0.97
CA GLU A 510 11.45 -16.20 2.20
C GLU A 510 12.01 -16.88 3.46
N GLN A 511 12.25 -18.20 3.41
CA GLN A 511 12.91 -18.92 4.49
C GLN A 511 14.33 -18.42 4.71
N ARG A 512 15.12 -18.28 3.63
CA ARG A 512 16.47 -17.71 3.71
C ARG A 512 16.48 -16.33 4.35
N GLN A 513 15.57 -15.44 3.95
CA GLN A 513 15.44 -14.11 4.58
C GLN A 513 14.99 -14.14 6.04
N LYS A 514 14.20 -15.14 6.44
CA LYS A 514 13.82 -15.35 7.86
C LYS A 514 15.02 -15.84 8.65
N GLU A 515 15.75 -16.80 8.12
CA GLU A 515 16.98 -17.34 8.70
C GLU A 515 18.04 -16.24 8.84
N GLU A 516 18.30 -15.44 7.80
CA GLU A 516 19.20 -14.28 7.85
C GLU A 516 18.81 -13.29 8.95
N ARG A 517 17.51 -12.98 9.10
CA ARG A 517 17.05 -12.10 10.19
C ARG A 517 17.19 -12.73 11.58
N ILE A 518 17.02 -14.04 11.70
CA ILE A 518 17.21 -14.76 12.96
C ILE A 518 18.71 -14.78 13.30
N GLN A 519 19.56 -15.11 12.33
CA GLN A 519 21.01 -15.09 12.45
C GLN A 519 21.53 -13.70 12.82
N PHE A 520 21.06 -12.65 12.17
CA PHE A 520 21.44 -11.27 12.48
C PHE A 520 21.03 -10.85 13.90
N LYS A 521 19.87 -11.32 14.39
CA LYS A 521 19.46 -11.07 15.77
C LYS A 521 20.32 -11.85 16.77
N ALA A 522 20.57 -13.12 16.48
CA ALA A 522 21.43 -13.97 17.30
C ALA A 522 22.87 -13.44 17.36
N SER A 523 23.43 -12.96 16.23
CA SER A 523 24.76 -12.38 16.21
C SER A 523 24.84 -11.08 17.01
N ARG A 524 23.82 -10.22 16.94
CA ARG A 524 23.72 -9.03 17.81
C ARG A 524 23.62 -9.38 19.29
N GLU A 525 22.83 -10.39 19.64
CA GLU A 525 22.71 -10.85 21.03
C GLU A 525 24.05 -11.42 21.53
N MET A 526 24.73 -12.26 20.73
CA MET A 526 26.06 -12.80 21.06
C MET A 526 27.13 -11.71 21.17
N ALA A 527 27.12 -10.69 20.30
CA ALA A 527 28.06 -9.57 20.38
C ALA A 527 27.86 -8.78 21.68
N ALA A 528 26.62 -8.50 22.07
CA ALA A 528 26.31 -7.80 23.32
C ALA A 528 26.62 -8.63 24.57
N GLU A 529 26.53 -9.96 24.49
CA GLU A 529 26.98 -10.86 25.57
C GLU A 529 28.51 -10.91 25.68
N LEU A 530 29.22 -10.94 24.54
CA LEU A 530 30.67 -10.91 24.51
C LEU A 530 31.22 -9.60 25.09
N GLU A 531 30.65 -8.47 24.68
CA GLU A 531 31.00 -7.14 25.20
C GLU A 531 30.78 -7.05 26.71
N ALA A 532 29.66 -7.58 27.22
CA ALA A 532 29.39 -7.62 28.65
C ALA A 532 30.40 -8.48 29.41
N LYS A 533 30.78 -9.66 28.88
CA LYS A 533 31.81 -10.52 29.48
C LYS A 533 33.17 -9.85 29.51
N GLN A 534 33.54 -9.15 28.43
CA GLN A 534 34.79 -8.39 28.36
C GLN A 534 34.80 -7.24 29.38
N ALA A 535 33.68 -6.52 29.54
CA ALA A 535 33.55 -5.46 30.53
C ALA A 535 33.69 -6.00 31.96
N TRP A 536 33.00 -7.08 32.33
CA TRP A 536 33.14 -7.68 33.65
C TRP A 536 34.54 -8.19 33.94
N LYS A 537 35.22 -8.77 32.93
CA LYS A 537 36.63 -9.16 33.05
C LYS A 537 37.54 -7.95 33.31
N ALA A 538 37.36 -6.85 32.58
CA ALA A 538 38.15 -5.64 32.77
C ALA A 538 37.92 -5.02 34.17
N ILE A 539 36.67 -5.02 34.66
CA ILE A 539 36.36 -4.56 36.02
C ILE A 539 37.02 -5.48 37.05
N ALA A 540 36.99 -6.80 36.86
CA ALA A 540 37.65 -7.74 37.78
C ALA A 540 39.18 -7.51 37.84
N GLU A 541 39.83 -7.29 36.71
CA GLU A 541 41.26 -6.95 36.63
C GLU A 541 41.56 -5.62 37.34
N GLN A 542 40.72 -4.60 37.14
CA GLN A 542 40.85 -3.30 37.83
C GLN A 542 40.67 -3.44 39.34
N VAL A 543 39.63 -4.15 39.80
CA VAL A 543 39.37 -4.38 41.22
C VAL A 543 40.53 -5.14 41.87
N ALA A 544 41.07 -6.17 41.21
CA ALA A 544 42.24 -6.88 41.72
C ALA A 544 43.46 -5.97 41.88
N ALA A 545 43.70 -5.06 40.92
CA ALA A 545 44.80 -4.10 41.00
C ALA A 545 44.60 -3.06 42.12
N GLU A 546 43.39 -2.51 42.27
CA GLU A 546 43.03 -1.55 43.33
C GLU A 546 43.08 -2.19 44.72
N VAL A 547 42.56 -3.41 44.88
CA VAL A 547 42.63 -4.16 46.15
C VAL A 547 44.08 -4.49 46.49
N ARG A 548 44.91 -4.81 45.49
CA ARG A 548 46.33 -5.05 45.72
C ARG A 548 47.06 -3.81 46.22
N SER A 549 46.88 -2.65 45.58
CA SER A 549 47.54 -1.41 45.97
C SER A 549 47.10 -0.91 47.35
N THR A 550 45.79 -0.99 47.63
CA THR A 550 45.24 -0.66 48.95
C THR A 550 45.69 -1.65 50.03
N THR A 551 45.81 -2.94 49.71
CA THR A 551 46.33 -3.92 50.67
C THR A 551 47.82 -3.70 50.94
N LEU A 552 48.62 -3.37 49.93
CA LEU A 552 50.04 -3.04 50.12
C LEU A 552 50.24 -1.86 51.08
N THR A 553 49.45 -0.79 50.94
CA THR A 553 49.50 0.35 51.88
C THR A 553 48.98 -0.01 53.29
N TRP A 554 47.99 -0.91 53.39
CA TRP A 554 47.49 -1.40 54.67
C TRP A 554 48.49 -2.32 55.39
N LEU A 555 49.31 -3.08 54.66
CA LEU A 555 50.33 -3.98 55.24
C LEU A 555 51.38 -3.26 56.10
N ASP A 556 51.52 -1.95 55.95
CA ASP A 556 52.43 -1.14 56.78
C ASP A 556 51.90 -0.85 58.18
N THR A 557 50.60 -1.06 58.41
CA THR A 557 49.93 -0.83 59.70
C THR A 557 50.30 -1.89 60.75
N ALA A 558 50.17 -1.53 62.04
CA ALA A 558 50.51 -2.42 63.15
C ALA A 558 49.62 -3.68 63.19
N GLU A 559 48.33 -3.53 62.90
CA GLU A 559 47.35 -4.62 62.84
C GLU A 559 47.71 -5.62 61.72
N ALA A 560 48.05 -5.10 60.54
CA ALA A 560 48.43 -5.95 59.41
C ALA A 560 49.72 -6.73 59.67
N LYS A 561 50.72 -6.11 60.32
CA LYS A 561 51.96 -6.79 60.72
C LYS A 561 51.71 -7.95 61.69
N ALA A 562 50.76 -7.81 62.61
CA ALA A 562 50.36 -8.92 63.48
C ALA A 562 49.72 -10.07 62.70
N GLN A 563 48.89 -9.76 61.70
CA GLN A 563 48.24 -10.77 60.84
C GLN A 563 49.24 -11.47 59.91
N VAL A 564 50.22 -10.73 59.35
CA VAL A 564 51.33 -11.30 58.56
C VAL A 564 52.15 -12.26 59.41
N ARG A 565 52.52 -11.89 60.64
CA ARG A 565 53.29 -12.76 61.53
C ARG A 565 52.53 -14.05 61.85
N LYS A 566 51.24 -13.94 62.20
CA LYS A 566 50.40 -15.11 62.46
C LYS A 566 50.39 -16.09 61.28
N GLU A 567 50.28 -15.56 60.07
CA GLU A 567 50.23 -16.38 58.86
C GLU A 567 51.60 -16.91 58.46
N ALA A 568 52.68 -16.14 58.67
CA ALA A 568 54.05 -16.61 58.49
C ALA A 568 54.38 -17.77 59.44
N THR A 569 53.93 -17.69 60.70
CA THR A 569 54.05 -18.79 61.66
C THR A 569 53.28 -20.03 61.18
N ARG A 570 52.06 -19.87 60.66
CA ARG A 570 51.31 -20.99 60.07
C ARG A 570 52.09 -21.68 58.94
N ILE A 571 52.66 -20.90 58.02
CA ILE A 571 53.43 -21.42 56.88
C ILE A 571 54.68 -22.15 57.38
N PHE A 572 55.41 -21.56 58.33
CA PHE A 572 56.62 -22.15 58.91
C PHE A 572 56.35 -23.46 59.69
N GLU A 573 55.24 -23.52 60.41
CA GLU A 573 54.83 -24.72 61.18
C GLU A 573 54.22 -25.83 60.31
N THR A 574 53.95 -25.55 59.02
CA THR A 574 53.38 -26.55 58.11
C THR A 574 54.45 -27.58 57.74
N ASP A 575 54.23 -28.85 58.11
CA ASP A 575 55.19 -29.93 57.86
C ASP A 575 55.45 -30.13 56.36
N ALA A 576 56.72 -30.04 55.96
CA ALA A 576 57.14 -30.23 54.58
C ALA A 576 56.84 -31.65 54.05
N LYS A 577 56.82 -32.67 54.92
CA LYS A 577 56.38 -34.03 54.55
C LYS A 577 54.90 -34.08 54.23
N TRP A 578 54.09 -33.29 54.94
CA TRP A 578 52.66 -33.19 54.68
C TRP A 578 52.41 -32.52 53.32
N ILE A 579 53.09 -31.41 53.03
CA ILE A 579 53.03 -30.71 51.73
C ILE A 579 53.38 -31.65 50.58
N HIS A 580 54.47 -32.41 50.72
CA HIS A 580 54.92 -33.38 49.72
C HIS A 580 53.87 -34.46 49.45
N ASN A 581 53.35 -35.10 50.51
CA ASN A 581 52.34 -36.15 50.38
C ASN A 581 51.04 -35.63 49.74
N GLU A 582 50.63 -34.40 50.05
CA GLU A 582 49.43 -33.79 49.49
C GLU A 582 49.61 -33.51 47.98
N LEU A 583 50.78 -32.99 47.58
CA LEU A 583 51.13 -32.75 46.18
C LEU A 583 51.29 -34.04 45.36
N GLU A 584 51.80 -35.13 45.95
CA GLU A 584 51.82 -36.46 45.29
C GLU A 584 50.40 -37.02 45.10
N ARG A 585 49.49 -36.75 46.03
CA ARG A 585 48.14 -37.33 46.05
C ARG A 585 47.20 -36.67 45.04
N ASP A 586 47.28 -35.34 44.90
CA ASP A 586 46.39 -34.56 44.03
C ASP A 586 47.17 -33.37 43.43
N PRO A 587 48.03 -33.60 42.42
CA PRO A 587 48.93 -32.56 41.90
C PRO A 587 48.19 -31.36 41.30
N ASP A 588 46.95 -31.56 40.84
CA ASP A 588 46.15 -30.51 40.20
C ASP A 588 45.48 -29.58 41.22
N ASN A 589 45.04 -30.08 42.39
CA ASN A 589 44.31 -29.27 43.38
C ASN A 589 45.07 -29.03 44.70
N ALA A 590 46.08 -29.84 45.03
CA ALA A 590 46.87 -29.69 46.25
C ALA A 590 47.57 -28.32 46.39
N PRO A 591 48.15 -27.72 45.33
CA PRO A 591 48.75 -26.39 45.44
C PRO A 591 47.77 -25.32 45.95
N ALA A 592 46.51 -25.40 45.53
CA ALA A 592 45.44 -24.47 45.92
C ALA A 592 44.89 -24.71 47.34
N ARG A 593 45.18 -25.87 47.96
CA ARG A 593 44.85 -26.14 49.38
C ARG A 593 45.91 -25.59 50.33
N ILE A 594 47.16 -25.51 49.88
CA ILE A 594 48.29 -25.06 50.67
C ILE A 594 48.39 -23.53 50.63
N LEU A 595 48.32 -22.95 49.43
CA LEU A 595 48.30 -21.51 49.18
C LEU A 595 47.08 -21.13 48.32
N PRO A 596 46.64 -19.86 48.38
CA PRO A 596 45.49 -19.43 47.60
C PRO A 596 45.72 -19.60 46.09
N PRO A 597 44.70 -20.01 45.32
CA PRO A 597 44.81 -20.08 43.87
C PRO A 597 45.13 -18.69 43.29
N ASN A 598 46.04 -18.62 42.32
CA ASN A 598 46.56 -17.38 41.72
C ASN A 598 47.45 -16.50 42.62
N CYS A 599 47.83 -16.98 43.81
CA CYS A 599 48.92 -16.38 44.58
C CYS A 599 50.21 -16.38 43.74
N ARG A 600 51.04 -15.33 43.88
CA ARG A 600 52.35 -15.29 43.19
C ARG A 600 53.29 -16.38 43.71
N TRP A 601 53.11 -16.81 44.96
CA TRP A 601 53.81 -17.97 45.50
C TRP A 601 52.99 -19.23 45.24
N GLN A 602 53.61 -20.20 44.59
CA GLN A 602 53.03 -21.50 44.29
C GLN A 602 53.93 -22.62 44.80
N VAL A 603 53.36 -23.79 45.06
CA VAL A 603 54.09 -24.93 45.62
C VAL A 603 54.24 -26.01 44.55
N PHE A 604 55.46 -26.50 44.38
CA PHE A 604 55.79 -27.51 43.36
C PHE A 604 56.62 -28.65 43.96
N LEU A 605 56.64 -29.77 43.23
CA LEU A 605 57.55 -30.90 43.47
C LEU A 605 58.62 -30.92 42.37
N GLU A 606 59.89 -30.97 42.76
CA GLU A 606 61.02 -31.14 41.83
C GLU A 606 61.81 -32.40 42.16
N ALA A 607 62.19 -33.13 41.11
CA ALA A 607 63.11 -34.27 41.18
C ALA A 607 64.53 -33.78 40.85
N PRO A 608 65.48 -33.82 41.80
CA PRO A 608 66.88 -33.53 41.51
C PRO A 608 67.40 -34.52 40.46
N HIS A 609 67.95 -34.01 39.36
CA HIS A 609 68.63 -34.78 38.30
C HIS A 609 67.76 -35.71 37.43
N GLY A 610 66.44 -35.50 37.35
CA GLY A 610 65.59 -36.21 36.38
C GLY A 610 65.28 -37.67 36.72
N ILE A 611 65.68 -38.16 37.89
CA ILE A 611 65.37 -39.51 38.37
C ILE A 611 64.19 -39.42 39.35
N VAL A 612 63.00 -39.80 38.87
CA VAL A 612 61.74 -39.78 39.65
C VAL A 612 61.73 -40.99 40.59
N THR A 613 62.34 -40.85 41.77
CA THR A 613 62.13 -41.79 42.88
C THR A 613 61.58 -41.04 44.08
N ARG A 614 60.64 -41.69 44.79
CA ARG A 614 59.89 -41.17 45.95
C ARG A 614 60.74 -40.62 47.10
N LYS A 615 62.04 -40.96 47.14
CA LYS A 615 62.99 -40.55 48.19
C LYS A 615 63.78 -39.29 47.83
N LEU A 616 63.68 -38.80 46.59
CA LEU A 616 64.50 -37.69 46.10
C LEU A 616 63.69 -36.46 45.69
N THR A 617 62.38 -36.56 45.51
CA THR A 617 61.52 -35.40 45.21
C THR A 617 61.34 -34.53 46.44
N LYS A 618 61.57 -33.22 46.31
CA LYS A 618 61.41 -32.24 47.39
C LYS A 618 60.38 -31.18 47.02
N ALA A 619 59.61 -30.72 48.01
CA ALA A 619 58.64 -29.65 47.85
C ALA A 619 59.28 -28.26 48.05
N PHE A 620 58.88 -27.29 47.25
CA PHE A 620 59.37 -25.91 47.34
C PHE A 620 58.29 -24.89 47.00
N TYR A 621 58.44 -23.71 47.58
CA TYR A 621 57.73 -22.50 47.20
C TYR A 621 58.47 -21.80 46.07
N LEU A 622 57.75 -21.41 45.02
CA LEU A 622 58.26 -20.67 43.88
C LEU A 622 57.43 -19.40 43.71
N ASN A 623 58.11 -18.25 43.65
CA ASN A 623 57.48 -17.02 43.21
C ASN A 623 57.42 -16.99 41.69
N THR A 624 56.23 -16.96 41.12
CA THR A 624 56.01 -16.98 39.66
C THR A 624 56.41 -15.68 38.96
N VAL A 625 56.72 -14.61 39.72
CA VAL A 625 57.11 -13.29 39.18
C VAL A 625 58.60 -13.02 39.38
N THR A 626 59.12 -13.22 40.60
CA THR A 626 60.54 -12.98 40.92
C THR A 626 61.42 -14.20 40.64
N TYR A 627 60.82 -15.38 40.46
CA TYR A 627 61.51 -16.67 40.32
C TYR A 627 62.35 -17.07 41.53
N GLU A 628 62.08 -16.46 42.69
CA GLU A 628 62.67 -16.86 43.97
C GLU A 628 62.11 -18.22 44.39
N LYS A 629 63.01 -19.05 44.93
CA LYS A 629 62.72 -20.43 45.29
C LYS A 629 63.14 -20.70 46.72
N TYR A 630 62.19 -21.19 47.53
CA TYR A 630 62.42 -21.59 48.91
C TYR A 630 62.01 -23.05 49.12
N TRP A 631 62.93 -23.88 49.62
CA TRP A 631 62.63 -25.28 49.92
C TRP A 631 61.81 -25.37 51.20
N CYS A 632 60.76 -26.20 51.21
CA CYS A 632 59.88 -26.31 52.38
C CYS A 632 60.62 -26.81 53.62
N ASP A 633 61.67 -27.61 53.43
CA ASP A 633 62.48 -28.18 54.52
C ASP A 633 63.48 -27.19 55.13
N GLU A 634 63.79 -26.08 54.43
CA GLU A 634 64.88 -25.15 54.74
C GLU A 634 64.40 -23.70 54.90
N VAL A 635 63.09 -23.46 54.84
CA VAL A 635 62.50 -22.10 54.87
C VAL A 635 62.68 -21.45 56.24
N VAL A 636 63.11 -20.18 56.27
CA VAL A 636 63.19 -19.39 57.50
C VAL A 636 61.96 -18.51 57.71
N ILE A 637 61.73 -18.06 58.94
CA ILE A 637 60.54 -17.27 59.28
C ILE A 637 60.43 -15.96 58.48
N GLU A 638 61.56 -15.36 58.13
CA GLU A 638 61.64 -14.12 57.33
C GLU A 638 61.15 -14.34 55.89
N GLU A 639 61.50 -15.49 55.29
CA GLU A 639 61.00 -15.91 53.97
C GLU A 639 59.49 -16.22 54.03
N CYS A 640 59.04 -16.85 55.14
CA CYS A 640 57.62 -17.10 55.40
C CYS A 640 56.81 -15.80 55.53
N GLU A 641 57.38 -14.72 56.07
CA GLU A 641 56.72 -13.40 56.10
C GLU A 641 56.50 -12.84 54.69
N GLY A 642 57.45 -13.06 53.77
CA GLY A 642 57.32 -12.69 52.36
C GLY A 642 56.18 -13.44 51.66
N ILE A 643 56.07 -14.75 51.90
CA ILE A 643 54.97 -15.58 51.39
C ILE A 643 53.64 -15.15 52.02
N ALA A 644 53.60 -14.94 53.33
CA ALA A 644 52.39 -14.58 54.08
C ALA A 644 51.78 -13.24 53.64
N ARG A 645 52.61 -12.23 53.34
CA ARG A 645 52.15 -10.94 52.78
C ARG A 645 51.38 -11.15 51.47
N GLU A 646 51.92 -11.97 50.59
CA GLU A 646 51.29 -12.26 49.31
C GLU A 646 50.00 -13.09 49.46
N VAL A 647 50.00 -14.05 50.39
CA VAL A 647 48.79 -14.84 50.73
C VAL A 647 47.65 -13.94 51.20
N ILE A 648 47.94 -12.98 52.08
CA ILE A 648 46.94 -12.04 52.59
C ILE A 648 46.43 -11.12 51.48
N ILE A 649 47.32 -10.65 50.59
CA ILE A 649 46.93 -9.89 49.41
C ILE A 649 45.97 -10.70 48.54
N GLN A 650 46.31 -11.96 48.25
CA GLN A 650 45.50 -12.81 47.40
C GLN A 650 44.12 -13.11 48.03
N TRP A 651 44.05 -13.37 49.34
CA TRP A 651 42.78 -13.56 50.05
C TRP A 651 41.85 -12.35 49.94
N ARG A 652 42.40 -11.13 50.08
CA ARG A 652 41.60 -9.90 49.93
C ARG A 652 41.12 -9.70 48.50
N ILE A 653 41.96 -10.02 47.51
CA ILE A 653 41.56 -10.02 46.09
C ILE A 653 40.43 -11.04 45.85
N ASP A 654 40.58 -12.28 46.33
CA ASP A 654 39.61 -13.35 46.16
C ASP A 654 38.26 -13.00 46.79
N ASN A 655 38.27 -12.40 48.00
CA ASN A 655 37.06 -11.90 48.65
C ASN A 655 36.38 -10.78 47.84
N ALA A 656 37.15 -9.83 47.32
CA ALA A 656 36.61 -8.75 46.49
C ALA A 656 36.02 -9.28 45.17
N LEU A 657 36.69 -10.23 44.52
CA LEU A 657 36.21 -10.89 43.32
C LEU A 657 34.96 -11.74 43.58
N SER A 658 34.85 -12.38 44.75
CA SER A 658 33.64 -13.10 45.16
C SER A 658 32.44 -12.17 45.25
N HIS A 659 32.57 -11.02 45.92
CA HIS A 659 31.53 -10.00 45.97
C HIS A 659 31.19 -9.42 44.59
N LEU A 660 32.19 -9.24 43.72
CA LEU A 660 31.97 -8.78 42.35
C LEU A 660 31.16 -9.81 41.54
N ASN A 661 31.44 -11.11 41.71
CA ASN A 661 30.68 -12.17 41.06
C ASN A 661 29.23 -12.21 41.56
N GLU A 662 28.98 -12.03 42.86
CA GLU A 662 27.62 -11.87 43.39
C GLU A 662 26.89 -10.71 42.68
N LYS A 663 27.57 -9.57 42.52
CA LYS A 663 27.02 -8.40 41.80
C LYS A 663 26.75 -8.67 40.33
N GLU A 664 27.62 -9.42 39.65
CA GLU A 664 27.40 -9.85 38.27
C GLU A 664 26.14 -10.74 38.18
N THR A 665 25.97 -11.71 39.09
CA THR A 665 24.77 -12.57 39.09
C THR A 665 23.48 -11.78 39.37
N GLU A 666 23.52 -10.81 40.28
CA GLU A 666 22.38 -9.92 40.57
C GLU A 666 22.02 -9.08 39.33
N TRP A 667 23.02 -8.47 38.69
CA TRP A 667 22.83 -7.66 37.50
C TRP A 667 22.29 -8.46 36.32
N THR A 668 22.82 -9.67 36.09
CA THR A 668 22.34 -10.55 35.01
C THR A 668 20.89 -10.98 35.23
N LEU A 669 20.48 -11.25 36.47
CA LEU A 669 19.09 -11.53 36.83
C LEU A 669 18.19 -10.32 36.53
N GLN A 670 18.57 -9.12 37.00
CA GLN A 670 17.81 -7.89 36.74
C GLN A 670 17.70 -7.60 35.24
N ARG A 671 18.79 -7.74 34.47
CA ARG A 671 18.78 -7.58 33.01
C ARG A 671 17.84 -8.55 32.32
N ARG A 672 17.81 -9.82 32.74
CA ARG A 672 16.88 -10.84 32.21
C ARG A 672 15.43 -10.48 32.52
N GLN A 673 15.14 -10.06 33.74
CA GLN A 673 13.79 -9.62 34.14
C GLN A 673 13.33 -8.40 33.33
N ASN A 674 14.18 -7.38 33.18
CA ASN A 674 13.89 -6.21 32.36
C ASN A 674 13.64 -6.58 30.89
N THR A 675 14.48 -7.45 30.33
CA THR A 675 14.30 -7.93 28.95
C THR A 675 12.98 -8.69 28.79
N ALA A 676 12.63 -9.54 29.75
CA ALA A 676 11.35 -10.26 29.76
C ALA A 676 10.16 -9.28 29.86
N ALA A 677 10.24 -8.29 30.76
CA ALA A 677 9.21 -7.27 30.92
C ALA A 677 8.98 -6.46 29.63
N ILE A 678 10.05 -5.99 28.98
CA ILE A 678 9.97 -5.27 27.70
C ILE A 678 9.31 -6.15 26.62
N ARG A 679 9.71 -7.43 26.52
CA ARG A 679 9.12 -8.38 25.56
C ARG A 679 7.62 -8.57 25.83
N ILE A 680 7.22 -8.75 27.08
CA ILE A 680 5.80 -8.89 27.47
C ILE A 680 5.02 -7.61 27.14
N GLN A 681 5.55 -6.44 27.50
CA GLN A 681 4.93 -5.16 27.20
C GLN A 681 4.76 -4.94 25.70
N MET A 682 5.77 -5.27 24.88
CA MET A 682 5.64 -5.17 23.42
C MET A 682 4.61 -6.14 22.87
N MET A 683 4.54 -7.38 23.37
CA MET A 683 3.48 -8.32 22.99
C MET A 683 2.08 -7.78 23.32
N PHE A 684 1.92 -7.17 24.50
CA PHE A 684 0.66 -6.56 24.90
C PHE A 684 0.28 -5.35 24.03
N ARG A 685 1.23 -4.44 23.76
CA ARG A 685 1.02 -3.29 22.86
C ARG A 685 0.68 -3.75 21.44
N CYS A 686 1.35 -4.79 20.93
CA CYS A 686 1.03 -5.38 19.64
C CYS A 686 -0.40 -5.97 19.61
N ARG A 687 -0.82 -6.64 20.70
CA ARG A 687 -2.18 -7.14 20.84
C ARG A 687 -3.21 -6.00 20.83
N GLN A 688 -2.98 -4.93 21.58
CA GLN A 688 -3.87 -3.76 21.59
C GLN A 688 -3.93 -3.08 20.21
N ALA A 689 -2.78 -2.84 19.59
CA ALA A 689 -2.71 -2.26 18.25
C ALA A 689 -3.48 -3.10 17.22
N ARG A 690 -3.33 -4.44 17.26
CA ARG A 690 -4.12 -5.34 16.42
C ARG A 690 -5.62 -5.20 16.69
N ALA A 691 -6.06 -5.16 17.95
CA ALA A 691 -7.47 -4.99 18.29
C ALA A 691 -8.04 -3.66 17.77
N VAL A 692 -7.28 -2.57 17.88
CA VAL A 692 -7.64 -1.25 17.33
C VAL A 692 -7.72 -1.29 15.81
N CYS A 693 -6.71 -1.84 15.12
CA CYS A 693 -6.73 -2.00 13.67
C CYS A 693 -7.91 -2.87 13.21
N GLN A 694 -8.20 -3.97 13.90
CA GLN A 694 -9.35 -4.83 13.61
C GLN A 694 -10.66 -4.07 13.76
N ARG A 695 -10.82 -3.27 14.82
CA ARG A 695 -11.99 -2.40 15.00
C ARG A 695 -12.13 -1.40 13.86
N ILE A 696 -11.05 -0.73 13.45
CA ILE A 696 -11.06 0.20 12.31
C ILE A 696 -11.47 -0.54 11.02
N ILE A 697 -10.93 -1.74 10.78
CA ILE A 697 -11.27 -2.56 9.62
C ILE A 697 -12.75 -2.94 9.62
N ARG A 698 -13.30 -3.42 10.75
CA ARG A 698 -14.73 -3.73 10.87
C ARG A 698 -15.61 -2.53 10.62
N ASN A 699 -15.14 -1.37 11.07
CA ASN A 699 -15.85 -0.14 10.84
C ASN A 699 -15.75 0.29 9.39
N THR A 700 -14.67 0.01 8.65
CA THR A 700 -14.34 0.51 7.30
C THR A 700 -14.78 -0.39 6.13
N PHE A 701 -14.88 -1.70 6.37
CA PHE A 701 -15.20 -2.70 5.35
C PHE A 701 -16.57 -3.32 5.59
N ILE A 702 -17.28 -3.60 4.50
CA ILE A 702 -18.55 -4.35 4.50
C ILE A 702 -18.44 -5.53 3.54
N LYS A 703 -19.05 -6.66 3.90
CA LYS A 703 -19.23 -7.81 3.01
C LYS A 703 -20.43 -7.53 2.11
N ARG A 704 -20.19 -7.53 0.81
CA ARG A 704 -21.18 -7.31 -0.25
C ARG A 704 -21.13 -8.47 -1.23
N ILE A 705 -22.25 -8.82 -1.85
CA ILE A 705 -22.27 -9.74 -2.99
C ILE A 705 -22.09 -8.91 -4.24
N ASP A 706 -21.09 -9.26 -5.04
CA ASP A 706 -20.83 -8.61 -6.32
C ASP A 706 -21.91 -9.03 -7.33
N PRO A 707 -22.65 -8.08 -7.96
CA PRO A 707 -23.80 -8.42 -8.78
C PRO A 707 -23.48 -9.34 -9.96
N SER A 708 -22.35 -9.12 -10.64
CA SER A 708 -21.96 -9.85 -11.85
C SER A 708 -21.33 -11.21 -11.56
N SER A 709 -20.55 -11.35 -10.48
CA SER A 709 -19.87 -12.61 -10.15
C SER A 709 -20.63 -13.47 -9.14
N GLY A 710 -21.60 -12.91 -8.42
CA GLY A 710 -22.31 -13.60 -7.34
C GLY A 710 -21.42 -13.96 -6.14
N HIS A 711 -20.15 -13.51 -6.13
CA HIS A 711 -19.19 -13.82 -5.07
C HIS A 711 -19.16 -12.72 -4.00
N VAL A 712 -18.83 -13.11 -2.76
CA VAL A 712 -18.65 -12.16 -1.66
C VAL A 712 -17.37 -11.35 -1.87
N VAL A 713 -17.54 -10.03 -1.89
CA VAL A 713 -16.47 -9.03 -1.97
C VAL A 713 -16.46 -8.16 -0.72
N TYR A 714 -15.29 -7.64 -0.39
CA TYR A 714 -15.04 -6.75 0.73
C TYR A 714 -14.93 -5.33 0.20
N PHE A 715 -16.01 -4.58 0.41
CA PHE A 715 -16.14 -3.22 -0.08
C PHE A 715 -15.63 -2.23 0.97
N ASN A 716 -14.71 -1.36 0.58
CA ASN A 716 -14.19 -0.29 1.42
C ASN A 716 -14.98 0.99 1.16
N PHE A 717 -15.80 1.44 2.11
CA PHE A 717 -16.57 2.67 1.89
C PHE A 717 -15.75 3.96 2.01
N THR A 718 -14.50 3.91 2.53
CA THR A 718 -13.60 5.08 2.47
C THR A 718 -13.02 5.28 1.08
N LYS A 719 -12.88 4.21 0.32
CA LYS A 719 -12.37 4.18 -1.05
C LYS A 719 -13.31 3.32 -1.90
N PRO A 720 -14.46 3.87 -2.32
CA PRO A 720 -15.50 3.10 -3.02
C PRO A 720 -15.01 2.47 -4.34
N GLN A 721 -13.89 2.94 -4.87
CA GLN A 721 -13.25 2.43 -6.09
C GLN A 721 -12.45 1.13 -5.86
N GLU A 722 -12.10 0.81 -4.61
CA GLU A 722 -11.32 -0.38 -4.24
C GLU A 722 -12.25 -1.52 -3.79
N LEU A 723 -12.51 -2.48 -4.67
CA LEU A 723 -13.16 -3.76 -4.34
C LEU A 723 -12.10 -4.84 -4.09
N ARG A 724 -12.21 -5.55 -2.97
CA ARG A 724 -11.31 -6.68 -2.67
C ARG A 724 -12.09 -7.98 -2.68
N ARG A 725 -11.62 -9.00 -3.41
CA ARG A 725 -12.20 -10.36 -3.37
C ARG A 725 -11.85 -11.14 -2.09
N ARG A 726 -11.09 -10.50 -1.19
CA ARG A 726 -10.18 -11.12 -0.22
C ARG A 726 -10.25 -10.28 1.05
N PRO A 727 -10.48 -10.85 2.25
CA PRO A 727 -10.62 -10.08 3.46
C PRO A 727 -9.32 -9.33 3.80
N PRO A 728 -9.38 -8.16 4.44
CA PRO A 728 -8.20 -7.49 4.94
C PRO A 728 -7.40 -8.39 5.90
N LYS A 729 -6.11 -8.62 5.63
CA LYS A 729 -5.28 -9.61 6.36
C LYS A 729 -5.32 -9.48 7.89
N LEU A 730 -5.37 -8.24 8.40
CA LEU A 730 -5.39 -7.93 9.83
C LEU A 730 -6.67 -8.38 10.55
N ILE A 731 -7.78 -8.61 9.82
CA ILE A 731 -9.03 -9.12 10.43
C ILE A 731 -8.90 -10.58 10.88
N GLY A 732 -8.07 -11.37 10.19
CA GLY A 732 -7.78 -12.76 10.56
C GLY A 732 -9.04 -13.60 10.80
N LYS A 733 -9.14 -14.21 11.99
CA LYS A 733 -10.23 -15.11 12.38
C LYS A 733 -11.58 -14.40 12.63
N GLU A 734 -11.56 -13.08 12.79
CA GLU A 734 -12.73 -12.26 13.11
C GLU A 734 -13.46 -11.75 11.86
N GLU A 735 -13.18 -12.34 10.70
CA GLU A 735 -13.79 -11.98 9.43
C GLU A 735 -15.33 -12.08 9.46
N HIS A 736 -15.88 -13.01 10.23
CA HIS A 736 -17.32 -13.18 10.42
C HIS A 736 -17.98 -11.99 11.13
N LEU A 737 -17.21 -11.16 11.85
CA LEU A 737 -17.69 -9.94 12.52
C LEU A 737 -17.76 -8.73 11.58
N LEU A 738 -17.37 -8.88 10.31
CA LEU A 738 -17.55 -7.82 9.32
C LEU A 738 -19.04 -7.67 9.01
N PRO A 739 -19.58 -6.43 9.00
CA PRO A 739 -20.98 -6.20 8.63
C PRO A 739 -21.27 -6.74 7.23
N ILE A 740 -22.47 -7.27 7.03
CA ILE A 740 -22.96 -7.73 5.73
C ILE A 740 -23.97 -6.70 5.21
N GLU A 741 -23.91 -6.37 3.92
CA GLU A 741 -24.78 -5.36 3.30
C GLU A 741 -26.26 -5.73 3.40
N SER A 742 -26.59 -6.99 3.10
CA SER A 742 -27.93 -7.54 3.24
C SER A 742 -27.85 -9.00 3.64
N SER A 743 -28.73 -9.40 4.56
CA SER A 743 -28.88 -10.77 5.04
C SER A 743 -30.12 -11.47 4.45
N THR A 744 -31.00 -10.74 3.77
CA THR A 744 -32.26 -11.25 3.23
C THR A 744 -32.23 -11.25 1.70
N TRP A 745 -32.31 -10.08 1.06
CA TRP A 745 -32.32 -9.93 -0.39
C TRP A 745 -31.08 -9.23 -0.93
N VAL A 746 -30.59 -9.68 -2.08
CA VAL A 746 -29.47 -9.07 -2.79
C VAL A 746 -29.80 -8.88 -4.26
N TYR A 747 -29.17 -7.88 -4.86
CA TYR A 747 -29.26 -7.62 -6.29
C TYR A 747 -28.15 -8.37 -7.03
N ARG A 748 -28.50 -8.99 -8.16
CA ARG A 748 -27.62 -9.78 -9.03
C ARG A 748 -27.82 -9.46 -10.50
N GLN A 749 -26.82 -9.82 -11.29
CA GLN A 749 -26.85 -9.80 -12.75
C GLN A 749 -26.55 -11.21 -13.29
N ASP A 750 -27.28 -11.63 -14.31
CA ASP A 750 -27.01 -12.89 -15.00
C ASP A 750 -25.85 -12.75 -16.02
N LEU A 751 -25.50 -13.84 -16.70
CA LEU A 751 -24.44 -13.83 -17.74
C LEU A 751 -24.79 -12.97 -18.96
N HIS A 752 -26.07 -12.66 -19.17
CA HIS A 752 -26.58 -11.84 -20.26
C HIS A 752 -26.72 -10.36 -19.86
N GLY A 753 -26.44 -10.02 -18.59
CA GLY A 753 -26.57 -8.67 -18.04
C GLY A 753 -27.98 -8.30 -17.56
N ASN A 754 -28.90 -9.26 -17.44
CA ASN A 754 -30.23 -9.02 -16.89
C ASN A 754 -30.20 -8.90 -15.36
N ASP A 755 -30.90 -7.90 -14.87
CA ASP A 755 -30.99 -7.56 -13.46
C ASP A 755 -32.08 -8.38 -12.75
N TYR A 756 -31.76 -8.97 -11.60
CA TYR A 756 -32.74 -9.65 -10.74
C TYR A 756 -32.37 -9.55 -9.26
N TYR A 757 -33.34 -9.80 -8.39
CA TYR A 757 -33.16 -9.87 -6.95
C TYR A 757 -33.23 -11.32 -6.51
N GLU A 758 -32.32 -11.74 -5.63
CA GLU A 758 -32.26 -13.08 -5.09
C GLU A 758 -32.27 -13.03 -3.56
N ARG A 759 -33.03 -13.92 -2.95
CA ARG A 759 -33.11 -14.08 -1.51
C ARG A 759 -32.05 -15.09 -1.04
N ILE A 760 -31.19 -14.68 -0.12
CA ILE A 760 -29.98 -15.44 0.27
C ILE A 760 -30.31 -16.75 1.02
N ASP A 761 -31.37 -16.75 1.82
CA ASP A 761 -31.76 -17.88 2.68
C ASP A 761 -32.47 -19.01 1.92
N THR A 762 -33.31 -18.65 0.96
CA THR A 762 -34.23 -19.55 0.25
C THR A 762 -33.83 -19.77 -1.22
N GLY A 763 -33.03 -18.88 -1.80
CA GLY A 763 -32.70 -18.88 -3.23
C GLY A 763 -33.82 -18.37 -4.14
N GLU A 764 -34.90 -17.81 -3.57
CA GLU A 764 -36.01 -17.22 -4.32
C GLU A 764 -35.51 -16.05 -5.17
N SER A 765 -35.83 -16.04 -6.47
CA SER A 765 -35.49 -14.95 -7.38
C SER A 765 -36.73 -14.16 -7.82
N SER A 766 -36.55 -12.86 -8.03
CA SER A 766 -37.58 -11.93 -8.49
C SER A 766 -37.01 -10.99 -9.54
N ALA A 767 -37.72 -10.81 -10.66
CA ALA A 767 -37.32 -9.88 -11.71
C ALA A 767 -37.42 -8.41 -11.26
N GLY A 768 -38.37 -8.09 -10.37
CA GLY A 768 -38.55 -6.77 -9.79
C GLY A 768 -38.11 -6.70 -8.32
N PRO A 769 -38.00 -5.49 -7.74
CA PRO A 769 -37.64 -5.31 -6.34
C PRO A 769 -38.68 -5.98 -5.42
N PRO A 770 -38.27 -6.70 -4.36
CA PRO A 770 -39.20 -7.38 -3.46
C PRO A 770 -40.18 -6.41 -2.79
N ASN A 771 -41.43 -6.83 -2.61
CA ASN A 771 -42.48 -5.99 -2.01
C ASN A 771 -42.09 -5.49 -0.62
N HIS A 772 -42.40 -4.23 -0.33
CA HIS A 772 -42.17 -3.55 0.94
C HIS A 772 -40.70 -3.26 1.28
N TYR A 773 -39.74 -3.58 0.41
CA TYR A 773 -38.34 -3.24 0.61
C TYR A 773 -38.00 -1.88 0.02
N ILE A 774 -37.25 -1.08 0.78
CA ILE A 774 -36.88 0.27 0.35
C ILE A 774 -35.57 0.23 -0.45
N LEU A 775 -35.62 0.77 -1.67
CA LEU A 775 -34.45 0.94 -2.54
C LEU A 775 -33.75 2.26 -2.27
N CYS A 776 -32.51 2.37 -2.75
CA CYS A 776 -31.71 3.58 -2.69
C CYS A 776 -32.37 4.71 -3.49
N THR A 777 -32.56 5.88 -2.87
CA THR A 777 -33.10 7.09 -3.51
C THR A 777 -32.27 7.55 -4.72
N ARG A 778 -30.96 7.24 -4.76
CA ARG A 778 -30.06 7.70 -5.84
C ARG A 778 -29.96 6.74 -7.01
N CYS A 779 -29.78 5.45 -6.74
CA CYS A 779 -29.57 4.47 -7.82
C CYS A 779 -30.79 3.61 -8.13
N SER A 780 -31.84 3.66 -7.29
CA SER A 780 -33.10 2.90 -7.42
C SER A 780 -32.97 1.38 -7.66
N VAL A 781 -31.76 0.83 -7.50
CA VAL A 781 -31.43 -0.58 -7.80
C VAL A 781 -31.03 -1.34 -6.53
N HIS A 782 -30.15 -0.76 -5.70
CA HIS A 782 -29.68 -1.44 -4.50
C HIS A 782 -30.55 -1.08 -3.28
N PHE A 783 -30.70 -2.02 -2.35
CA PHE A 783 -31.41 -1.79 -1.09
C PHE A 783 -30.78 -0.67 -0.26
N ALA A 784 -31.63 0.11 0.40
CA ALA A 784 -31.19 1.16 1.31
C ALA A 784 -30.60 0.57 2.60
N THR A 785 -29.40 1.01 2.98
CA THR A 785 -28.73 0.61 4.22
C THR A 785 -28.36 1.80 5.11
N ARG A 786 -28.57 3.02 4.63
CA ARG A 786 -28.27 4.28 5.32
C ARG A 786 -29.40 5.28 5.15
N ARG A 787 -29.71 6.02 6.21
CA ARG A 787 -30.65 7.16 6.20
C ARG A 787 -29.92 8.42 6.59
N LYS A 788 -30.10 9.51 5.85
CA LYS A 788 -29.61 10.83 6.23
C LYS A 788 -30.60 11.45 7.21
N ALA A 789 -30.16 11.80 8.42
CA ALA A 789 -31.04 12.30 9.48
C ALA A 789 -31.74 13.62 9.10
N ALA A 790 -31.02 14.53 8.45
CA ALA A 790 -31.53 15.85 8.07
C ALA A 790 -32.67 15.79 7.04
N THR A 791 -32.51 14.97 5.99
CA THR A 791 -33.46 14.92 4.85
C THR A 791 -34.39 13.72 4.89
N GLY A 792 -34.08 12.70 5.70
CA GLY A 792 -34.77 11.41 5.71
C GLY A 792 -34.46 10.51 4.50
N ALA A 793 -33.74 11.02 3.49
CA ALA A 793 -33.38 10.28 2.27
C ALA A 793 -32.55 9.02 2.58
N ARG A 794 -32.77 7.97 1.78
CA ARG A 794 -32.21 6.64 2.02
C ARG A 794 -31.27 6.20 0.90
N TYR A 795 -30.12 5.65 1.26
CA TYR A 795 -29.07 5.33 0.31
C TYR A 795 -28.54 3.91 0.53
N CYS A 796 -28.15 3.24 -0.55
CA CYS A 796 -27.36 2.01 -0.47
C CYS A 796 -25.93 2.31 0.00
N VAL A 797 -25.18 1.27 0.36
CA VAL A 797 -23.83 1.44 0.90
C VAL A 797 -22.86 2.05 -0.13
N GLY A 798 -23.05 1.74 -1.41
CA GLY A 798 -22.26 2.28 -2.52
C GLY A 798 -22.49 3.77 -2.72
N CYS A 799 -23.75 4.21 -2.87
CA CYS A 799 -24.07 5.63 -3.01
C CYS A 799 -23.65 6.43 -1.78
N TYR A 800 -23.86 5.90 -0.57
CA TYR A 800 -23.37 6.50 0.67
C TYR A 800 -21.84 6.68 0.67
N ALA A 801 -21.08 5.64 0.30
CA ALA A 801 -19.63 5.71 0.21
C ALA A 801 -19.15 6.76 -0.80
N SER A 802 -19.81 6.86 -1.96
CA SER A 802 -19.52 7.87 -2.96
C SER A 802 -19.78 9.29 -2.43
N PHE A 803 -20.91 9.53 -1.75
CA PHE A 803 -21.19 10.83 -1.10
C PHE A 803 -20.12 11.21 -0.07
N ARG A 804 -19.70 10.25 0.77
CA ARG A 804 -18.64 10.42 1.78
C ARG A 804 -17.26 10.68 1.15
N TYR A 805 -17.00 10.08 -0.01
CA TYR A 805 -15.74 10.25 -0.72
C TYR A 805 -15.67 11.63 -1.40
N THR A 806 -16.75 12.08 -2.04
CA THR A 806 -16.81 13.40 -2.67
C THR A 806 -16.78 14.54 -1.64
N GLY A 807 -17.52 14.40 -0.53
CA GLY A 807 -17.54 15.43 0.53
C GLY A 807 -16.15 15.68 1.14
N ARG A 808 -15.38 14.62 1.42
CA ARG A 808 -14.00 14.73 1.94
C ARG A 808 -13.02 15.37 0.98
N ARG A 809 -13.28 15.35 -0.33
CA ARG A 809 -12.40 15.95 -1.34
C ARG A 809 -12.70 17.43 -1.58
N MET A 810 -13.94 17.85 -1.33
CA MET A 810 -14.40 19.22 -1.56
C MET A 810 -14.29 20.11 -0.31
N SER A 811 -14.35 19.53 0.89
CA SER A 811 -14.21 20.25 2.15
C SER A 811 -12.95 19.77 2.87
N ALA A 812 -11.85 20.52 2.74
CA ALA A 812 -10.61 20.26 3.47
C ALA A 812 -10.70 20.60 4.97
N ASP A 813 -11.78 21.26 5.41
CA ASP A 813 -11.79 22.01 6.68
C ASP A 813 -12.97 21.74 7.62
N ASN A 814 -13.84 20.76 7.35
CA ASN A 814 -14.85 20.36 8.33
C ASN A 814 -15.04 18.85 8.31
N GLY A 815 -14.59 18.20 9.39
CA GLY A 815 -14.94 16.83 9.71
C GLY A 815 -16.42 16.75 10.04
N GLU A 816 -17.28 16.76 9.02
CA GLU A 816 -18.71 16.52 9.19
C GLU A 816 -18.86 15.11 9.81
N GLU A 817 -19.16 15.10 11.10
CA GLU A 817 -19.22 13.90 11.94
C GLU A 817 -20.18 12.86 11.37
N ASP A 818 -19.92 11.60 11.71
CA ASP A 818 -20.83 10.46 11.45
C ASP A 818 -22.25 10.66 12.02
N SER A 819 -22.49 11.72 12.80
CA SER A 819 -23.72 12.06 13.52
C SER A 819 -24.94 12.30 12.62
N GLY A 820 -24.75 12.66 11.35
CA GLY A 820 -25.84 12.91 10.40
C GLY A 820 -26.44 11.68 9.70
N TRP A 821 -25.91 10.47 9.94
CA TRP A 821 -26.29 9.26 9.20
C TRP A 821 -26.64 8.08 10.11
N THR A 822 -27.79 7.46 9.87
CA THR A 822 -28.26 6.29 10.62
C THR A 822 -28.12 5.01 9.79
N LYS A 823 -27.59 3.93 10.39
CA LYS A 823 -27.56 2.60 9.75
C LYS A 823 -28.95 1.98 9.79
N MET A 824 -29.34 1.34 8.69
CA MET A 824 -30.61 0.62 8.57
C MET A 824 -30.36 -0.82 8.11
N PRO A 825 -31.08 -1.81 8.68
CA PRO A 825 -31.07 -3.17 8.16
C PRO A 825 -31.90 -3.27 6.87
N VAL A 826 -31.53 -4.19 5.98
CA VAL A 826 -32.32 -4.52 4.78
C VAL A 826 -33.45 -5.47 5.18
N GLN A 827 -34.62 -4.89 5.46
CA GLN A 827 -35.81 -5.56 5.96
C GLN A 827 -37.07 -4.90 5.34
N PRO A 828 -38.21 -5.61 5.30
CA PRO A 828 -39.46 -5.00 4.86
C PRO A 828 -39.81 -3.83 5.77
N ALA A 829 -40.15 -2.70 5.17
CA ALA A 829 -40.43 -1.48 5.90
C ALA A 829 -41.84 -1.53 6.51
N ASN A 830 -41.94 -1.24 7.80
CA ASN A 830 -43.23 -1.03 8.46
C ASN A 830 -43.68 0.41 8.27
N CYS A 831 -45.00 0.61 8.28
CA CYS A 831 -45.59 1.96 8.25
C CYS A 831 -45.15 2.75 9.49
N THR A 832 -44.60 3.96 9.30
CA THR A 832 -44.16 4.83 10.40
C THR A 832 -45.29 5.28 11.31
N VAL A 833 -46.50 5.40 10.77
CA VAL A 833 -47.69 5.91 11.47
C VAL A 833 -48.31 4.83 12.34
N CYS A 834 -48.77 3.71 11.77
CA CYS A 834 -49.47 2.68 12.53
C CYS A 834 -48.56 1.57 13.09
N ARG A 835 -47.33 1.44 12.58
CA ARG A 835 -46.31 0.43 12.95
C ARG A 835 -46.72 -1.05 12.81
N ASN A 836 -47.99 -1.33 12.51
CA ASN A 836 -48.56 -2.68 12.45
C ASN A 836 -48.62 -3.25 11.04
N SER A 837 -48.80 -2.42 10.01
CA SER A 837 -48.85 -2.86 8.61
C SER A 837 -47.53 -2.56 7.89
N GLN A 838 -47.19 -3.37 6.90
CA GLN A 838 -46.08 -3.09 5.98
C GLN A 838 -46.36 -1.84 5.16
N ALA A 839 -45.30 -1.16 4.75
CA ALA A 839 -45.39 0.06 3.97
C ALA A 839 -45.56 -0.26 2.49
N ASP A 840 -46.50 0.44 1.86
CA ASP A 840 -46.79 0.32 0.43
C ASP A 840 -46.16 1.46 -0.35
N PHE A 841 -45.89 2.59 0.33
CA PHE A 841 -45.43 3.83 -0.29
C PHE A 841 -44.34 4.51 0.54
N VAL A 842 -43.47 5.27 -0.14
CA VAL A 842 -42.56 6.25 0.45
C VAL A 842 -42.87 7.62 -0.15
N CYS A 843 -43.15 8.61 0.69
CA CYS A 843 -43.39 9.99 0.26
C CYS A 843 -42.12 10.83 0.40
N GLN A 844 -41.63 11.42 -0.70
CA GLN A 844 -40.41 12.23 -0.67
C GLN A 844 -40.60 13.52 0.14
N ASP A 845 -41.76 14.16 0.02
CA ASP A 845 -42.09 15.43 0.69
C ASP A 845 -42.32 15.25 2.19
N CYS A 846 -42.72 14.06 2.63
CA CYS A 846 -42.79 13.67 4.03
C CYS A 846 -41.49 13.00 4.51
N LYS A 847 -40.33 13.60 4.16
CA LYS A 847 -38.99 13.14 4.58
C LYS A 847 -38.71 11.66 4.29
N TYR A 848 -39.22 11.15 3.17
CA TYR A 848 -39.10 9.75 2.78
C TYR A 848 -39.70 8.80 3.82
N ASP A 849 -40.76 9.13 4.55
CA ASP A 849 -41.33 8.20 5.53
C ASP A 849 -42.19 7.09 4.87
N PRO A 850 -41.96 5.80 5.21
CA PRO A 850 -42.71 4.69 4.65
C PRO A 850 -44.09 4.58 5.30
N MET A 851 -45.15 4.52 4.49
CA MET A 851 -46.55 4.46 4.94
C MET A 851 -47.30 3.33 4.24
N CYS A 852 -48.26 2.72 4.94
CA CYS A 852 -49.23 1.82 4.30
C CYS A 852 -50.32 2.62 3.58
N THR A 853 -51.04 1.98 2.67
CA THR A 853 -52.11 2.60 1.88
C THR A 853 -53.12 3.35 2.75
N ARG A 854 -53.57 2.73 3.85
CA ARG A 854 -54.55 3.34 4.77
C ARG A 854 -54.00 4.62 5.43
N CYS A 855 -52.80 4.57 5.97
CA CYS A 855 -52.19 5.70 6.66
C CYS A 855 -51.78 6.81 5.69
N PHE A 856 -51.31 6.44 4.49
CA PHE A 856 -51.00 7.36 3.41
C PHE A 856 -52.24 8.15 2.98
N ASN A 857 -53.34 7.45 2.70
CA ASN A 857 -54.61 8.09 2.36
C ASN A 857 -55.12 8.95 3.52
N ALA A 858 -55.00 8.51 4.78
CA ALA A 858 -55.43 9.31 5.93
C ALA A 858 -54.62 10.60 6.12
N THR A 859 -53.29 10.58 5.90
CA THR A 859 -52.43 11.76 6.04
C THR A 859 -52.48 12.67 4.82
N HIS A 860 -52.73 12.13 3.62
CA HIS A 860 -52.63 12.88 2.36
C HIS A 860 -54.00 13.24 1.73
N ALA A 861 -55.11 12.61 2.13
CA ALA A 861 -56.44 12.94 1.60
C ALA A 861 -57.04 14.25 2.15
N ARG A 862 -56.43 14.87 3.18
CA ARG A 862 -56.87 16.16 3.76
C ARG A 862 -55.97 17.35 3.44
N LEU A 863 -54.87 17.14 2.73
CA LEU A 863 -53.97 18.24 2.32
C LEU A 863 -54.57 18.93 1.08
N ALA A 864 -54.63 20.27 1.13
CA ALA A 864 -55.27 21.13 0.13
C ALA A 864 -54.87 20.78 -1.32
N LYS A 865 -55.83 20.93 -2.23
CA LYS A 865 -55.85 20.49 -3.64
C LYS A 865 -54.66 20.85 -4.55
N ASP A 866 -53.63 21.55 -4.06
CA ASP A 866 -52.56 22.13 -4.88
C ASP A 866 -51.13 21.61 -4.61
N LYS A 867 -50.93 20.61 -3.73
CA LYS A 867 -49.61 19.98 -3.57
C LYS A 867 -49.63 18.52 -4.02
N GLN A 868 -49.12 18.26 -5.22
CA GLN A 868 -48.81 16.90 -5.66
C GLN A 868 -47.55 16.43 -4.93
N HIS A 869 -47.71 15.41 -4.07
CA HIS A 869 -46.59 14.77 -3.39
C HIS A 869 -45.92 13.75 -4.32
N THR A 870 -44.58 13.68 -4.31
CA THR A 870 -43.84 12.67 -5.07
C THR A 870 -43.81 11.35 -4.31
N ILE A 871 -44.38 10.29 -4.90
CA ILE A 871 -44.57 8.98 -4.27
C ILE A 871 -43.71 7.93 -4.95
N GLN A 872 -43.07 7.07 -4.17
CA GLN A 872 -42.45 5.84 -4.64
C GLN A 872 -43.25 4.63 -4.12
N SER A 873 -43.82 3.84 -5.03
CA SER A 873 -44.46 2.55 -4.68
C SER A 873 -43.40 1.53 -4.25
N LEU A 874 -43.67 0.82 -3.16
CA LEU A 874 -42.87 -0.29 -2.65
C LEU A 874 -43.46 -1.66 -3.01
N VAL A 875 -44.60 -1.69 -3.70
CA VAL A 875 -45.26 -2.92 -4.14
C VAL A 875 -45.15 -3.01 -5.66
N ASN A 876 -44.62 -4.13 -6.17
CA ASN A 876 -44.59 -4.42 -7.60
C ASN A 876 -46.01 -4.72 -8.07
N ARG A 877 -46.62 -3.79 -8.82
CA ARG A 877 -47.91 -4.00 -9.48
C ARG A 877 -47.77 -4.59 -10.90
N VAL A 878 -46.70 -5.35 -11.17
CA VAL A 878 -46.44 -5.96 -12.49
C VAL A 878 -47.07 -7.37 -12.59
N ALA A 879 -48.07 -7.66 -11.75
CA ALA A 879 -48.87 -8.88 -11.84
C ALA A 879 -50.34 -8.53 -11.66
N GLU A 880 -50.87 -7.75 -12.61
CA GLU A 880 -52.26 -7.82 -13.06
C GLU A 880 -52.26 -7.87 -14.59
#